data_AF-A0A7V2QBV9-F1
#
_entry.id   AF-A0A7V2QBV9-F1
#
_cell.length_a   1.000
_cell.length_b   1.000
_cell.length_c   1.000
_cell.angle_alpha   90.00
_cell.angle_beta   90.00
_cell.angle_gamma   90.00
#
_symmetry.space_group_name_H-M   'P 1'
#
loop_
_entity.id
_entity.type
_entity.pdbx_description
1 polymer ?
#
loop_
_entity_poly.entity_id
_entity_poly.type
_entity_poly.pdbx_seq_one_letter_code
_entity_poly.pdbx_strand_id
1 'polypeptide(L)'
;MNRTLATLVAAVTLLAAASCCCCCGGLDPSDWDWDIVPTLIFETPAPPDYDTPTPKPTPVITREPAGDLGAETELLLETTIVPVRDLHELAIRLRGLPADTERTVNPGGSPDYAVGTRRLFHVSNVDTDEQFDIHAILEYKTEHVYMWVEENVRFDQDDLSAAADLFEEHTYTTDRTFFGSEWSPGVDNDPHVSILHARDLGNSVAGYYSSADEFVSAVRDDSNEMEMFYINIENVTINDSFYNGVLAHEFQHMIHWHNDRNEETWINEGFSELAMRLNGFDVGGSDWTFASNPDTQLNSWPEGPGAAGANYGAGYLFTSYFLDRFGAEATQALVGHVENSFASVEGVLDELGAGLTYEDLFADWVVANLLDDPAIGDGRYGYDDIDPPSFDIETSYYESDYPVSVSSTVHQHGADYIELYGERPLTLRFTGSAQVGLVDTVAHSGQYVWWSNRGDDSDMTLTRAFDLSDVNQATLEFWAWYSIEEDWDYAYVEASSDGGATWEILTTPSGVGTNPNGNSFGWAYTGSSGGWIQEQVDISAYAGQEVLIRFEYVTDDAVNRPGFVVDDVAIPEIGYSSDFEEGEDGWETAGFMRHANVLPQRWLVQLILFGPDTTVQRLELDEDQTGEWVIPLDGNTDRAVIAISGLAPVTTEIAPYNYEISEQ
;
A
#
# COMPACT_ATOMS: atom_id res chain seq x y z
N MET A 1 -8.50 42.83 27.37
CA MET A 1 -9.84 42.25 27.13
C MET A 1 -10.12 42.40 25.64
N ASN A 2 -9.72 41.53 24.71
CA ASN A 2 -9.31 40.12 24.69
C ASN A 2 -10.31 39.10 25.25
N ARG A 3 -10.53 38.03 24.45
CA ARG A 3 -11.14 36.70 24.70
C ARG A 3 -12.61 36.50 24.30
N THR A 4 -12.78 36.01 23.08
CA THR A 4 -13.80 35.05 22.59
C THR A 4 -13.30 34.61 21.20
N LEU A 5 -12.27 33.78 21.00
CA LEU A 5 -11.64 32.76 21.85
C LEU A 5 -12.65 31.90 22.62
N ALA A 6 -13.56 31.31 21.86
CA ALA A 6 -14.23 30.05 22.19
C ALA A 6 -14.29 29.18 20.92
N THR A 7 -13.18 29.18 20.18
CA THR A 7 -12.74 28.17 19.20
C THR A 7 -12.47 26.81 19.85
N LEU A 8 -13.03 26.53 21.02
CA LEU A 8 -12.76 25.32 21.77
C LEU A 8 -14.01 25.04 22.57
N VAL A 9 -14.72 23.94 22.29
CA VAL A 9 -15.19 22.97 23.29
C VAL A 9 -16.34 22.04 22.83
N ALA A 10 -17.08 22.24 21.72
CA ALA A 10 -18.37 21.52 21.63
C ALA A 10 -18.79 20.74 20.38
N ALA A 11 -18.03 20.66 19.27
CA ALA A 11 -18.56 19.91 18.11
C ALA A 11 -17.58 19.02 17.34
N VAL A 12 -16.27 19.12 17.56
CA VAL A 12 -15.26 18.38 16.74
C VAL A 12 -14.14 17.81 17.60
N THR A 13 -14.46 17.27 18.78
CA THR A 13 -13.46 16.47 19.52
C THR A 13 -14.08 15.20 20.04
N LEU A 14 -13.63 14.09 19.44
CA LEU A 14 -13.55 12.71 19.92
C LEU A 14 -14.39 11.70 19.15
N LEU A 15 -14.00 11.50 17.88
CA LEU A 15 -13.75 10.14 17.39
C LEU A 15 -12.49 9.60 18.09
N ALA A 16 -12.53 8.31 18.41
CA ALA A 16 -11.43 7.47 18.91
C ALA A 16 -10.88 7.77 20.33
N ALA A 17 -11.53 7.19 21.35
CA ALA A 17 -10.82 6.65 22.51
C ALA A 17 -11.61 5.49 23.15
N ALA A 18 -11.03 4.29 23.05
CA ALA A 18 -11.26 3.10 23.87
C ALA A 18 -12.58 2.30 23.67
N SER A 19 -12.59 1.46 22.64
CA SER A 19 -13.28 0.16 22.68
C SER A 19 -12.35 -0.88 23.31
N CYS A 20 -12.67 -1.38 24.50
CA CYS A 20 -12.18 -2.68 24.95
C CYS A 20 -13.07 -3.28 26.04
N CYS A 21 -13.12 -4.62 26.00
CA CYS A 21 -13.68 -5.57 26.96
C CYS A 21 -15.18 -5.90 26.87
N CYS A 22 -15.49 -6.89 26.00
CA CYS A 22 -16.46 -7.93 26.34
C CYS A 22 -16.00 -8.73 27.57
N CYS A 23 -16.94 -9.11 28.45
CA CYS A 23 -17.02 -10.48 28.97
C CYS A 23 -18.35 -10.76 29.72
N CYS A 24 -19.08 -11.72 29.16
CA CYS A 24 -19.84 -12.81 29.81
C CYS A 24 -21.17 -12.54 30.56
N GLY A 25 -22.21 -13.24 30.10
CA GLY A 25 -23.22 -13.86 30.96
C GLY A 25 -24.65 -13.77 30.43
N GLY A 26 -25.15 -14.85 29.80
CA GLY A 26 -26.53 -14.93 29.31
C GLY A 26 -27.59 -14.96 30.42
N LEU A 27 -28.87 -14.81 30.02
CA LEU A 27 -30.06 -15.58 30.47
C LEU A 27 -31.38 -14.95 29.94
N ASP A 28 -32.22 -15.83 29.38
CA ASP A 28 -33.70 -15.91 29.38
C ASP A 28 -34.61 -14.73 28.91
N PRO A 29 -35.46 -14.91 27.87
CA PRO A 29 -36.38 -13.88 27.40
C PRO A 29 -37.74 -13.96 28.14
N SER A 30 -37.82 -13.43 29.35
CA SER A 30 -39.11 -13.08 29.97
C SER A 30 -38.94 -12.10 31.12
N ASP A 31 -39.03 -10.81 30.85
CA ASP A 31 -39.78 -9.86 31.69
C ASP A 31 -39.58 -8.45 31.14
N TRP A 32 -40.63 -7.90 30.56
CA TRP A 32 -40.75 -6.47 30.29
C TRP A 32 -41.46 -5.85 31.48
N ASP A 33 -40.72 -5.16 32.34
CA ASP A 33 -41.30 -4.29 33.37
C ASP A 33 -40.78 -2.86 33.20
N TRP A 34 -41.70 -1.97 32.84
CA TRP A 34 -41.48 -0.54 32.67
C TRP A 34 -41.67 0.14 34.02
N ASP A 35 -40.57 0.56 34.66
CA ASP A 35 -40.45 1.75 35.54
C ASP A 35 -39.35 1.57 36.60
N ILE A 36 -38.09 1.82 36.26
CA ILE A 36 -37.05 2.19 37.23
C ILE A 36 -36.16 3.27 36.61
N VAL A 37 -36.17 4.46 37.19
CA VAL A 37 -35.19 5.53 36.90
C VAL A 37 -33.94 5.27 37.76
N PRO A 38 -32.78 4.89 37.20
CA PRO A 38 -31.57 4.74 38.00
C PRO A 38 -30.96 6.11 38.26
N THR A 39 -30.75 6.42 39.53
CA THR A 39 -29.96 7.58 39.96
C THR A 39 -28.48 7.23 39.74
N LEU A 40 -27.81 7.91 38.79
CA LEU A 40 -26.36 7.79 38.60
C LEU A 40 -25.63 8.31 39.84
N ILE A 41 -24.92 7.42 40.54
CA ILE A 41 -23.91 7.79 41.52
C ILE A 41 -22.59 7.88 40.75
N PHE A 42 -22.07 9.10 40.57
CA PHE A 42 -20.74 9.30 40.04
C PHE A 42 -19.71 9.00 41.14
N GLU A 43 -18.95 7.92 41.01
CA GLU A 43 -17.69 7.79 41.72
C GLU A 43 -16.70 8.78 41.09
N THR A 44 -16.09 9.63 41.92
CA THR A 44 -15.03 10.54 41.50
C THR A 44 -13.84 9.74 40.98
N PRO A 45 -13.36 9.99 39.75
CA PRO A 45 -12.16 9.35 39.22
C PRO A 45 -10.95 9.64 40.11
N ALA A 46 -10.10 8.64 40.31
CA ALA A 46 -8.74 8.87 40.79
C ALA A 46 -7.99 9.74 39.77
N PRO A 47 -7.09 10.64 40.20
CA PRO A 47 -6.31 11.44 39.28
C PRO A 47 -5.48 10.53 38.36
N PRO A 48 -5.30 10.89 37.08
CA PRO A 48 -4.51 10.09 36.15
C PRO A 48 -3.07 9.94 36.66
N ASP A 49 -2.55 8.72 36.59
CA ASP A 49 -1.12 8.49 36.73
C ASP A 49 -0.45 9.16 35.53
N TYR A 50 0.42 10.13 35.80
CA TYR A 50 1.25 10.71 34.76
C TYR A 50 2.35 9.69 34.46
N ASP A 51 2.10 8.80 33.49
CA ASP A 51 3.19 8.04 32.89
C ASP A 51 4.20 9.06 32.38
N THR A 52 5.39 9.00 32.98
CA THR A 52 6.50 9.84 32.54
C THR A 52 6.86 9.33 31.16
N PRO A 53 6.90 10.16 30.10
CA PRO A 53 7.20 9.68 28.75
C PRO A 53 8.51 8.90 28.80
N THR A 54 8.45 7.62 28.44
CA THR A 54 9.66 6.83 28.16
C THR A 54 10.45 7.62 27.12
N PRO A 55 11.73 7.96 27.34
CA PRO A 55 12.51 8.66 26.33
C PRO A 55 12.44 7.88 25.02
N LYS A 56 11.99 8.53 23.93
CA LYS A 56 12.09 7.94 22.59
C LYS A 56 13.57 7.57 22.38
N PRO A 57 13.89 6.34 21.95
CA PRO A 57 15.26 5.96 21.68
C PRO A 57 15.87 6.92 20.66
N THR A 58 17.11 7.35 20.89
CA THR A 58 17.82 8.20 19.93
C THR A 58 18.04 7.40 18.65
N PRO A 59 17.65 7.94 17.47
CA PRO A 59 17.88 7.27 16.20
C PRO A 59 19.37 6.95 16.01
N VAL A 60 19.67 5.76 15.50
CA VAL A 60 21.05 5.31 15.27
C VAL A 60 21.44 5.69 13.84
N ILE A 61 22.41 6.60 13.70
CA ILE A 61 22.91 6.98 12.38
C ILE A 61 24.04 6.04 11.96
N THR A 62 23.80 5.28 10.88
CA THR A 62 24.82 4.43 10.27
C THR A 62 25.66 5.26 9.31
N ARG A 63 26.97 5.33 9.54
CA ARG A 63 27.91 6.18 8.78
C ARG A 63 28.83 5.40 7.85
N GLU A 64 28.83 4.07 7.96
CA GLU A 64 29.58 3.23 7.04
C GLU A 64 28.89 3.27 5.68
N PRO A 65 29.63 3.54 4.58
CA PRO A 65 29.05 3.50 3.23
C PRO A 65 28.56 2.10 2.89
N ALA A 66 27.46 2.01 2.16
CA ALA A 66 26.89 0.75 1.69
C ALA A 66 27.87 -0.08 0.82
N GLY A 67 28.80 0.60 0.12
CA GLY A 67 29.86 -0.03 -0.66
C GLY A 67 29.35 -0.94 -1.78
N ASP A 68 30.16 -1.96 -2.13
CA ASP A 68 29.84 -2.90 -3.21
C ASP A 68 28.56 -3.72 -2.93
N LEU A 69 28.27 -4.03 -1.65
CA LEU A 69 27.06 -4.76 -1.24
C LEU A 69 25.79 -3.94 -1.49
N GLY A 70 25.85 -2.64 -1.22
CA GLY A 70 24.76 -1.71 -1.54
C GLY A 70 24.50 -1.63 -3.04
N ALA A 71 25.55 -1.47 -3.84
CA ALA A 71 25.43 -1.39 -5.29
C ALA A 71 24.93 -2.70 -5.92
N GLU A 72 25.33 -3.85 -5.36
CA GLU A 72 24.79 -5.16 -5.75
C GLU A 72 23.28 -5.24 -5.49
N THR A 73 22.83 -4.80 -4.32
CA THR A 73 21.42 -4.85 -3.92
C THR A 73 20.57 -3.91 -4.78
N GLU A 74 21.03 -2.68 -5.06
CA GLU A 74 20.31 -1.78 -5.97
C GLU A 74 20.17 -2.33 -7.38
N LEU A 75 21.26 -2.90 -7.93
CA LEU A 75 21.20 -3.52 -9.26
C LEU A 75 20.22 -4.70 -9.30
N LEU A 76 20.13 -5.47 -8.22
CA LEU A 76 19.14 -6.55 -8.11
C LEU A 76 17.72 -5.99 -8.11
N LEU A 77 17.44 -4.91 -7.36
CA LEU A 77 16.12 -4.25 -7.38
C LEU A 77 15.75 -3.74 -8.78
N GLU A 78 16.69 -3.15 -9.50
CA GLU A 78 16.46 -2.60 -10.85
C GLU A 78 16.24 -3.68 -11.91
N THR A 79 16.73 -4.91 -11.70
CA THR A 79 16.76 -5.94 -12.75
C THR A 79 15.88 -7.15 -12.45
N THR A 80 15.41 -7.29 -11.21
CA THR A 80 14.55 -8.41 -10.81
C THR A 80 13.12 -8.10 -11.18
N ILE A 81 12.54 -8.98 -12.00
CA ILE A 81 11.13 -8.92 -12.36
C ILE A 81 10.33 -9.65 -11.28
N VAL A 82 9.38 -8.95 -10.68
CA VAL A 82 8.37 -9.53 -9.78
C VAL A 82 7.25 -10.11 -10.64
N PRO A 83 6.99 -11.43 -10.63
CA PRO A 83 5.96 -12.02 -11.47
C PRO A 83 4.55 -11.66 -10.97
N VAL A 84 3.66 -11.31 -11.91
CA VAL A 84 2.23 -11.11 -11.64
C VAL A 84 1.59 -12.44 -11.24
N ARG A 85 0.74 -12.41 -10.22
CA ARG A 85 -0.05 -13.55 -9.74
C ARG A 85 -1.15 -13.95 -10.73
N ASP A 86 -1.22 -15.24 -11.04
CA ASP A 86 -2.35 -15.84 -11.79
C ASP A 86 -3.10 -16.83 -10.91
N LEU A 87 -4.21 -16.39 -10.29
CA LEU A 87 -5.04 -17.24 -9.43
C LEU A 87 -5.55 -18.51 -10.14
N HIS A 88 -5.73 -18.47 -11.46
CA HIS A 88 -6.14 -19.65 -12.22
C HIS A 88 -5.01 -20.69 -12.31
N GLU A 89 -3.77 -20.24 -12.54
CA GLU A 89 -2.59 -21.10 -12.51
C GLU A 89 -2.40 -21.70 -11.12
N LEU A 90 -2.47 -20.86 -10.07
CA LEU A 90 -2.34 -21.29 -8.68
C LEU A 90 -3.42 -22.32 -8.30
N ALA A 91 -4.66 -22.13 -8.72
CA ALA A 91 -5.73 -23.10 -8.46
C ALA A 91 -5.49 -24.44 -9.18
N ILE A 92 -4.97 -24.43 -10.41
CA ILE A 92 -4.57 -25.67 -11.11
C ILE A 92 -3.44 -26.36 -10.34
N ARG A 93 -2.40 -25.61 -9.99
CA ARG A 93 -1.16 -26.12 -9.42
C ARG A 93 -1.31 -26.60 -7.98
N LEU A 94 -1.99 -25.82 -7.13
CA LEU A 94 -2.06 -26.02 -5.68
C LEU A 94 -3.40 -26.60 -5.20
N ARG A 95 -4.52 -26.31 -5.90
CA ARG A 95 -5.85 -26.90 -5.58
C ARG A 95 -6.19 -28.11 -6.45
N GLY A 96 -5.38 -28.41 -7.47
CA GLY A 96 -5.55 -29.57 -8.35
C GLY A 96 -6.71 -29.42 -9.34
N LEU A 97 -7.04 -28.20 -9.73
CA LEU A 97 -8.02 -27.95 -10.79
C LEU A 97 -7.54 -28.55 -12.13
N PRO A 98 -8.47 -28.99 -13.01
CA PRO A 98 -8.11 -29.41 -14.36
C PRO A 98 -7.41 -28.29 -15.15
N ALA A 99 -6.36 -28.64 -15.90
CA ALA A 99 -5.63 -27.68 -16.74
C ALA A 99 -6.46 -27.07 -17.89
N ASP A 100 -7.63 -27.63 -18.19
CA ASP A 100 -8.61 -27.12 -19.15
C ASP A 100 -9.80 -26.42 -18.48
N THR A 101 -9.65 -25.97 -17.23
CA THR A 101 -10.67 -25.17 -16.55
C THR A 101 -10.88 -23.87 -17.34
N GLU A 102 -12.13 -23.55 -17.65
CA GLU A 102 -12.47 -22.35 -18.41
C GLU A 102 -12.21 -21.10 -17.57
N ARG A 103 -11.79 -20.01 -18.22
CA ARG A 103 -11.59 -18.71 -17.57
C ARG A 103 -12.83 -17.82 -17.57
N THR A 104 -13.89 -18.25 -18.26
CA THR A 104 -15.14 -17.51 -18.37
C THR A 104 -16.34 -18.43 -18.18
N VAL A 105 -17.45 -17.89 -17.68
CA VAL A 105 -18.76 -18.54 -17.66
C VAL A 105 -19.64 -18.07 -18.82
N ASN A 106 -20.83 -18.67 -18.99
CA ASN A 106 -21.79 -18.35 -20.06
C ASN A 106 -21.22 -18.39 -21.49
N PRO A 107 -20.64 -19.52 -21.97
CA PRO A 107 -20.10 -19.62 -23.33
C PRO A 107 -21.15 -19.45 -24.45
N GLY A 108 -22.44 -19.38 -24.09
CA GLY A 108 -23.55 -19.07 -24.98
C GLY A 108 -23.77 -17.58 -25.24
N GLY A 109 -23.03 -16.69 -24.58
CA GLY A 109 -23.13 -15.24 -24.65
C GLY A 109 -23.77 -14.62 -23.39
N SER A 110 -23.81 -13.28 -23.37
CA SER A 110 -24.28 -12.45 -22.25
C SER A 110 -25.59 -12.96 -21.61
N PRO A 111 -25.64 -13.07 -20.28
CA PRO A 111 -26.86 -13.38 -19.55
C PRO A 111 -27.95 -12.30 -19.70
N ASP A 112 -27.60 -11.04 -19.96
CA ASP A 112 -28.53 -9.91 -20.21
C ASP A 112 -29.69 -9.87 -19.19
N TYR A 113 -29.35 -9.72 -17.92
CA TYR A 113 -30.30 -9.81 -16.81
C TYR A 113 -31.43 -8.78 -16.96
N ALA A 114 -32.67 -9.24 -16.76
CA ALA A 114 -33.84 -8.37 -16.78
C ALA A 114 -34.01 -7.65 -15.44
N VAL A 115 -34.43 -6.38 -15.46
CA VAL A 115 -34.82 -5.64 -14.24
C VAL A 115 -35.86 -6.43 -13.44
N GLY A 116 -35.66 -6.51 -12.12
CA GLY A 116 -36.41 -7.34 -11.19
C GLY A 116 -35.82 -8.76 -11.00
N THR A 117 -34.70 -9.07 -11.64
CA THR A 117 -33.94 -10.32 -11.38
C THR A 117 -33.43 -10.29 -9.94
N ARG A 118 -33.65 -11.38 -9.22
CA ARG A 118 -33.12 -11.60 -7.88
C ARG A 118 -31.96 -12.58 -7.96
N ARG A 119 -30.81 -12.21 -7.41
CA ARG A 119 -29.57 -13.01 -7.42
C ARG A 119 -28.95 -13.08 -6.02
N LEU A 120 -28.21 -14.15 -5.75
CA LEU A 120 -27.36 -14.29 -4.56
C LEU A 120 -26.00 -13.66 -4.86
N PHE A 121 -25.47 -12.88 -3.92
CA PHE A 121 -24.15 -12.28 -4.00
C PHE A 121 -23.31 -12.67 -2.78
N HIS A 122 -22.03 -12.92 -3.02
CA HIS A 122 -20.99 -13.07 -2.01
C HIS A 122 -20.39 -11.69 -1.73
N VAL A 123 -20.26 -11.34 -0.45
CA VAL A 123 -19.90 -9.99 -0.01
C VAL A 123 -19.00 -10.06 1.22
N SER A 124 -18.08 -9.11 1.37
CA SER A 124 -17.19 -9.00 2.53
C SER A 124 -17.47 -7.74 3.33
N ASN A 125 -17.31 -7.84 4.65
CA ASN A 125 -17.14 -6.67 5.51
C ASN A 125 -15.65 -6.38 5.67
N VAL A 126 -15.17 -5.28 5.08
CA VAL A 126 -13.73 -4.96 5.03
C VAL A 126 -13.15 -4.46 6.35
N ASP A 127 -13.99 -4.17 7.36
CA ASP A 127 -13.51 -3.84 8.70
C ASP A 127 -13.17 -5.11 9.52
N THR A 128 -13.82 -6.23 9.20
CA THR A 128 -13.81 -7.46 10.03
C THR A 128 -13.41 -8.71 9.28
N ASP A 129 -13.17 -8.63 7.97
CA ASP A 129 -12.84 -9.74 7.08
C ASP A 129 -13.91 -10.85 7.08
N GLU A 130 -15.17 -10.49 7.40
CA GLU A 130 -16.28 -11.45 7.44
C GLU A 130 -16.94 -11.56 6.06
N GLN A 131 -16.90 -12.76 5.50
CA GLN A 131 -17.57 -13.11 4.24
C GLN A 131 -19.01 -13.59 4.51
N PHE A 132 -19.98 -13.06 3.78
CA PHE A 132 -21.39 -13.43 3.92
C PHE A 132 -22.18 -13.32 2.61
N ASP A 133 -23.34 -13.99 2.59
CA ASP A 133 -24.22 -14.01 1.43
C ASP A 133 -25.40 -13.06 1.61
N ILE A 134 -25.68 -12.28 0.58
CA ILE A 134 -26.92 -11.48 0.49
C ILE A 134 -27.70 -11.83 -0.77
N HIS A 135 -28.96 -11.43 -0.80
CA HIS A 135 -29.70 -11.39 -2.05
C HIS A 135 -29.94 -9.95 -2.45
N ALA A 136 -29.75 -9.66 -3.74
CA ALA A 136 -30.02 -8.36 -4.32
C ALA A 136 -30.95 -8.48 -5.53
N ILE A 137 -31.61 -7.38 -5.85
CA ILE A 137 -32.51 -7.24 -6.98
C ILE A 137 -31.86 -6.26 -7.97
N LEU A 138 -31.90 -6.58 -9.26
CA LEU A 138 -31.54 -5.64 -10.32
C LEU A 138 -32.64 -4.58 -10.45
N GLU A 139 -32.40 -3.38 -9.95
CA GLU A 139 -33.43 -2.32 -9.86
C GLU A 139 -33.40 -1.38 -11.06
N TYR A 140 -32.24 -1.19 -11.69
CA TYR A 140 -32.08 -0.37 -12.89
C TYR A 140 -30.97 -0.89 -13.80
N LYS A 141 -31.08 -0.60 -15.09
CA LYS A 141 -30.16 -1.08 -16.13
C LYS A 141 -30.03 -0.04 -17.26
N THR A 142 -28.80 0.20 -17.72
CA THR A 142 -28.48 1.00 -18.92
C THR A 142 -27.88 0.11 -20.03
N GLU A 143 -27.12 0.68 -20.98
CA GLU A 143 -26.42 -0.11 -22.01
C GLU A 143 -25.19 -0.84 -21.45
N HIS A 144 -24.52 -0.28 -20.44
CA HIS A 144 -23.30 -0.82 -19.86
C HIS A 144 -23.36 -1.00 -18.33
N VAL A 145 -24.46 -0.65 -17.65
CA VAL A 145 -24.53 -0.69 -16.17
C VAL A 145 -25.71 -1.53 -15.68
N TYR A 146 -25.44 -2.33 -14.65
CA TYR A 146 -26.45 -2.94 -13.78
C TYR A 146 -26.41 -2.33 -12.38
N MET A 147 -27.55 -1.84 -11.89
CA MET A 147 -27.70 -1.35 -10.51
C MET A 147 -28.40 -2.40 -9.65
N TRP A 148 -27.63 -3.14 -8.87
CA TRP A 148 -28.14 -4.12 -7.92
C TRP A 148 -28.32 -3.49 -6.56
N VAL A 149 -29.42 -3.79 -5.87
CA VAL A 149 -29.67 -3.34 -4.50
C VAL A 149 -30.08 -4.51 -3.62
N GLU A 150 -29.45 -4.64 -2.45
CA GLU A 150 -29.78 -5.65 -1.44
C GLU A 150 -31.29 -5.64 -1.11
N GLU A 151 -31.87 -6.83 -1.03
CA GLU A 151 -33.28 -7.02 -0.70
C GLU A 151 -33.64 -6.38 0.66
N ASN A 152 -34.78 -5.70 0.69
CA ASN A 152 -35.34 -5.04 1.87
C ASN A 152 -34.58 -3.79 2.33
N VAL A 153 -33.62 -3.30 1.56
CA VAL A 153 -33.04 -1.97 1.77
C VAL A 153 -33.98 -0.89 1.22
N ARG A 154 -34.00 0.27 1.89
CA ARG A 154 -34.76 1.44 1.43
C ARG A 154 -33.82 2.37 0.70
N PHE A 155 -34.20 2.76 -0.51
CA PHE A 155 -33.50 3.73 -1.33
C PHE A 155 -34.52 4.54 -2.14
N ASP A 156 -34.08 5.63 -2.76
CA ASP A 156 -34.88 6.40 -3.71
C ASP A 156 -34.59 5.91 -5.13
N GLN A 157 -35.62 5.42 -5.83
CA GLN A 157 -35.49 4.87 -7.17
C GLN A 157 -35.12 5.94 -8.20
N ASP A 158 -35.61 7.16 -8.04
CA ASP A 158 -35.34 8.24 -8.98
C ASP A 158 -33.85 8.63 -8.87
N ASP A 159 -33.29 8.66 -7.65
CA ASP A 159 -31.87 8.91 -7.43
C ASP A 159 -30.99 7.76 -7.96
N LEU A 160 -31.33 6.50 -7.70
CA LEU A 160 -30.58 5.35 -8.22
C LEU A 160 -30.53 5.34 -9.76
N SER A 161 -31.66 5.64 -10.40
CA SER A 161 -31.75 5.68 -11.86
C SER A 161 -30.96 6.87 -12.43
N ALA A 162 -31.02 8.03 -11.78
CA ALA A 162 -30.27 9.22 -12.18
C ALA A 162 -28.76 9.03 -12.03
N ALA A 163 -28.29 8.38 -10.97
CA ALA A 163 -26.90 8.01 -10.78
C ALA A 163 -26.40 7.08 -11.90
N ALA A 164 -27.18 6.04 -12.24
CA ALA A 164 -26.83 5.11 -13.30
C ALA A 164 -26.77 5.78 -14.68
N ASP A 165 -27.74 6.64 -14.99
CA ASP A 165 -27.75 7.42 -16.22
C ASP A 165 -26.54 8.38 -16.27
N LEU A 166 -26.17 9.02 -15.15
CA LEU A 166 -24.98 9.87 -15.06
C LEU A 166 -23.69 9.06 -15.28
N PHE A 167 -23.58 7.88 -14.67
CA PHE A 167 -22.44 7.01 -14.86
C PHE A 167 -22.31 6.59 -16.33
N GLU A 168 -23.40 6.12 -16.94
CA GLU A 168 -23.45 5.71 -18.35
C GLU A 168 -23.08 6.87 -19.31
N GLU A 169 -23.69 8.04 -19.11
CA GLU A 169 -23.54 9.17 -20.04
C GLU A 169 -22.23 9.95 -19.82
N HIS A 170 -21.62 9.85 -18.64
CA HIS A 170 -20.44 10.63 -18.25
C HIS A 170 -19.29 9.77 -17.73
N THR A 171 -19.41 9.20 -16.52
CA THR A 171 -18.30 8.53 -15.82
C THR A 171 -17.65 7.43 -16.65
N TYR A 172 -18.47 6.53 -17.21
CA TYR A 172 -18.02 5.42 -18.04
C TYR A 172 -17.16 5.89 -19.22
N THR A 173 -17.54 7.01 -19.86
CA THR A 173 -16.78 7.56 -20.98
C THR A 173 -15.52 8.29 -20.52
N THR A 174 -15.59 9.07 -19.45
CA THR A 174 -14.45 9.81 -18.90
C THR A 174 -13.34 8.85 -18.49
N ASP A 175 -13.68 7.85 -17.68
CA ASP A 175 -12.69 6.93 -17.12
C ASP A 175 -12.09 6.05 -18.20
N ARG A 176 -12.90 5.53 -19.12
CA ARG A 176 -12.36 4.75 -20.25
C ARG A 176 -11.48 5.58 -21.18
N THR A 177 -11.80 6.86 -21.36
CA THR A 177 -10.97 7.74 -22.21
C THR A 177 -9.63 8.04 -21.56
N PHE A 178 -9.59 8.12 -20.23
CA PHE A 178 -8.39 8.49 -19.51
C PHE A 178 -7.57 7.29 -19.06
N PHE A 179 -8.18 6.30 -18.42
CA PHE A 179 -7.47 5.20 -17.78
C PHE A 179 -7.41 3.92 -18.61
N GLY A 180 -8.25 3.73 -19.63
CA GLY A 180 -8.22 2.55 -20.49
C GLY A 180 -9.56 1.82 -20.59
N SER A 181 -9.62 0.51 -20.40
CA SER A 181 -10.89 -0.20 -20.36
C SER A 181 -10.84 -1.38 -19.41
N GLU A 182 -11.97 -1.65 -18.78
CA GLU A 182 -12.25 -2.87 -18.04
C GLU A 182 -12.24 -4.10 -18.96
N TRP A 183 -12.19 -5.29 -18.36
CA TRP A 183 -12.35 -6.52 -19.11
C TRP A 183 -13.79 -6.64 -19.64
N SER A 184 -14.00 -6.37 -20.93
CA SER A 184 -15.32 -6.47 -21.56
C SER A 184 -15.30 -7.43 -22.76
N PRO A 185 -16.18 -8.45 -22.83
CA PRO A 185 -17.37 -8.67 -22.00
C PRO A 185 -17.08 -9.53 -20.76
N GLY A 186 -15.84 -9.58 -20.29
CA GLY A 186 -15.57 -10.10 -18.95
C GLY A 186 -15.62 -11.61 -18.73
N VAL A 187 -15.55 -11.97 -17.45
CA VAL A 187 -15.62 -13.33 -16.92
C VAL A 187 -16.96 -13.98 -17.24
N ASP A 188 -18.06 -13.22 -17.27
CA ASP A 188 -19.41 -13.75 -17.46
C ASP A 188 -19.96 -13.60 -18.89
N ASN A 189 -19.12 -13.07 -19.79
CA ASN A 189 -19.47 -12.73 -21.16
C ASN A 189 -20.60 -11.68 -21.29
N ASP A 190 -20.86 -10.85 -20.26
CA ASP A 190 -21.73 -9.68 -20.27
C ASP A 190 -20.94 -8.35 -20.36
N PRO A 191 -21.22 -7.44 -21.31
CA PRO A 191 -20.54 -6.13 -21.34
C PRO A 191 -20.99 -5.14 -20.24
N HIS A 192 -21.76 -5.57 -19.24
CA HIS A 192 -22.28 -4.68 -18.20
C HIS A 192 -21.42 -4.71 -16.94
N VAL A 193 -21.02 -3.53 -16.48
CA VAL A 193 -20.46 -3.32 -15.14
C VAL A 193 -21.59 -3.40 -14.11
N SER A 194 -21.42 -4.24 -13.09
CA SER A 194 -22.38 -4.42 -12.02
C SER A 194 -22.03 -3.61 -10.78
N ILE A 195 -22.95 -2.77 -10.32
CA ILE A 195 -22.78 -1.94 -9.12
C ILE A 195 -23.72 -2.48 -8.05
N LEU A 196 -23.16 -3.10 -7.01
CA LEU A 196 -23.92 -3.72 -5.92
C LEU A 196 -24.03 -2.80 -4.71
N HIS A 197 -25.25 -2.41 -4.35
CA HIS A 197 -25.54 -1.62 -3.15
C HIS A 197 -25.94 -2.55 -2.01
N ALA A 198 -25.11 -2.61 -0.98
CA ALA A 198 -25.27 -3.52 0.15
C ALA A 198 -24.99 -2.83 1.48
N ARG A 199 -25.52 -3.41 2.56
CA ARG A 199 -25.26 -3.00 3.94
C ARG A 199 -24.16 -3.85 4.57
N ASP A 200 -23.67 -3.42 5.72
CA ASP A 200 -22.71 -4.19 6.53
C ASP A 200 -21.39 -4.49 5.81
N LEU A 201 -20.94 -3.55 4.96
CA LEU A 201 -19.66 -3.66 4.24
C LEU A 201 -18.46 -3.14 5.05
N GLY A 202 -18.68 -2.69 6.28
CA GLY A 202 -17.71 -1.98 7.10
C GLY A 202 -18.01 -0.48 7.21
N ASN A 203 -17.63 0.14 8.32
CA ASN A 203 -17.84 1.56 8.57
C ASN A 203 -16.72 2.44 8.00
N SER A 204 -15.60 1.85 7.59
CA SER A 204 -14.45 2.59 7.05
C SER A 204 -14.52 2.88 5.55
N VAL A 205 -15.38 2.18 4.80
CA VAL A 205 -15.44 2.29 3.32
C VAL A 205 -16.78 2.80 2.80
N ALA A 206 -16.73 3.56 1.71
CA ALA A 206 -17.90 3.99 0.94
C ALA A 206 -18.23 3.01 -0.19
N GLY A 207 -17.21 2.37 -0.75
CA GLY A 207 -17.27 1.31 -1.75
C GLY A 207 -15.97 0.50 -1.73
N TYR A 208 -15.94 -0.59 -2.48
CA TYR A 208 -14.70 -1.31 -2.77
C TYR A 208 -14.83 -2.11 -4.07
N TYR A 209 -13.71 -2.31 -4.76
CA TYR A 209 -13.52 -3.26 -5.84
C TYR A 209 -12.90 -4.56 -5.30
N SER A 210 -13.24 -5.71 -5.90
CA SER A 210 -12.68 -7.00 -5.54
C SER A 210 -12.33 -7.77 -6.80
N SER A 211 -11.04 -8.02 -7.04
CA SER A 211 -10.63 -8.78 -8.22
C SER A 211 -11.09 -10.24 -8.19
N ALA A 212 -11.49 -10.76 -7.01
CA ALA A 212 -12.03 -12.12 -6.89
C ALA A 212 -13.24 -12.34 -7.81
N ASP A 213 -14.03 -11.30 -8.06
CA ASP A 213 -15.22 -11.36 -8.91
C ASP A 213 -14.90 -11.54 -10.40
N GLU A 214 -13.66 -11.26 -10.82
CA GLU A 214 -13.13 -11.45 -12.19
C GLU A 214 -12.77 -12.92 -12.50
N PHE A 215 -12.90 -13.84 -11.54
CA PHE A 215 -12.55 -15.24 -11.71
C PHE A 215 -13.78 -16.15 -11.74
N VAL A 216 -13.67 -17.29 -12.40
CA VAL A 216 -14.72 -18.31 -12.30
C VAL A 216 -14.76 -18.89 -10.89
N SER A 217 -15.95 -19.27 -10.43
CA SER A 217 -16.21 -19.84 -9.10
C SER A 217 -15.39 -21.09 -8.79
N ALA A 218 -14.95 -21.82 -9.82
CA ALA A 218 -14.03 -22.96 -9.65
C ALA A 218 -12.64 -22.55 -9.14
N VAL A 219 -12.21 -21.31 -9.40
CA VAL A 219 -10.94 -20.72 -8.97
C VAL A 219 -11.12 -19.99 -7.64
N ARG A 220 -12.17 -19.16 -7.52
CA ARG A 220 -12.52 -18.39 -6.32
C ARG A 220 -13.97 -18.70 -5.93
N ASP A 221 -14.17 -19.51 -4.89
CA ASP A 221 -15.51 -19.95 -4.46
C ASP A 221 -16.43 -18.81 -4.00
N ASP A 222 -15.84 -17.67 -3.62
CA ASP A 222 -16.45 -16.40 -3.19
C ASP A 222 -16.59 -15.39 -4.34
N SER A 223 -16.25 -15.77 -5.56
CA SER A 223 -16.47 -14.93 -6.73
C SER A 223 -17.95 -14.83 -7.10
N ASN A 224 -18.39 -13.62 -7.43
CA ASN A 224 -19.68 -13.38 -8.07
C ASN A 224 -19.65 -13.59 -9.59
N GLU A 225 -18.51 -13.93 -10.20
CA GLU A 225 -18.36 -14.15 -11.65
C GLU A 225 -19.01 -13.00 -12.44
N MET A 226 -18.55 -11.77 -12.25
CA MET A 226 -18.97 -10.58 -13.01
C MET A 226 -17.99 -9.42 -12.78
N GLU A 227 -17.88 -8.51 -13.76
CA GLU A 227 -17.19 -7.24 -13.58
C GLU A 227 -18.04 -6.35 -12.65
N MET A 228 -17.64 -6.28 -11.39
CA MET A 228 -18.42 -5.56 -10.38
C MET A 228 -17.61 -4.82 -9.33
N PHE A 229 -18.30 -3.89 -8.67
CA PHE A 229 -17.83 -3.28 -7.44
C PHE A 229 -19.01 -3.00 -6.50
N TYR A 230 -18.67 -2.75 -5.23
CA TYR A 230 -19.61 -2.70 -4.12
C TYR A 230 -19.74 -1.28 -3.61
N ILE A 231 -20.94 -0.90 -3.21
CA ILE A 231 -21.24 0.38 -2.60
C ILE A 231 -21.93 0.16 -1.27
N ASN A 232 -21.35 0.72 -0.21
CA ASN A 232 -21.94 0.69 1.11
C ASN A 232 -23.06 1.72 1.21
N ILE A 233 -24.30 1.25 1.07
CA ILE A 233 -25.50 2.10 1.08
C ILE A 233 -25.75 2.79 2.43
N GLU A 234 -25.06 2.40 3.50
CA GLU A 234 -25.16 3.01 4.83
C GLU A 234 -24.22 4.21 5.00
N ASN A 235 -23.16 4.29 4.18
CA ASN A 235 -22.12 5.31 4.28
C ASN A 235 -22.22 6.41 3.21
N VAL A 236 -23.11 6.25 2.23
CA VAL A 236 -23.27 7.18 1.11
C VAL A 236 -24.71 7.67 0.97
N THR A 237 -24.88 8.83 0.32
CA THR A 237 -26.19 9.26 -0.18
C THR A 237 -26.23 9.09 -1.69
N ILE A 238 -27.03 8.14 -2.18
CA ILE A 238 -27.13 7.83 -3.61
C ILE A 238 -27.35 9.11 -4.42
N ASN A 239 -26.63 9.23 -5.53
CA ASN A 239 -26.70 10.32 -6.50
C ASN A 239 -26.16 11.68 -6.00
N ASP A 240 -25.58 11.77 -4.80
CA ASP A 240 -24.82 12.95 -4.42
C ASP A 240 -23.43 12.97 -5.09
N SER A 241 -22.69 14.07 -4.92
CA SER A 241 -21.39 14.25 -5.58
C SER A 241 -20.35 13.25 -5.09
N PHE A 242 -20.36 12.90 -3.80
CA PHE A 242 -19.38 12.00 -3.23
C PHE A 242 -19.66 10.56 -3.70
N TYR A 243 -20.91 10.13 -3.65
CA TYR A 243 -21.35 8.83 -4.17
C TYR A 243 -20.95 8.63 -5.63
N ASN A 244 -21.20 9.61 -6.51
CA ASN A 244 -20.84 9.49 -7.92
C ASN A 244 -19.31 9.52 -8.13
N GLY A 245 -18.58 10.20 -7.24
CA GLY A 245 -17.12 10.09 -7.13
C GLY A 245 -16.69 8.66 -6.83
N VAL A 246 -17.25 8.05 -5.78
CA VAL A 246 -16.94 6.65 -5.42
C VAL A 246 -17.20 5.70 -6.59
N LEU A 247 -18.28 5.89 -7.38
CA LEU A 247 -18.48 5.05 -8.57
C LEU A 247 -17.32 5.18 -9.59
N ALA A 248 -16.80 6.39 -9.81
CA ALA A 248 -15.65 6.62 -10.69
C ALA A 248 -14.36 6.00 -10.12
N HIS A 249 -14.17 6.12 -8.81
CA HIS A 249 -13.05 5.54 -8.08
C HIS A 249 -13.01 4.00 -8.24
N GLU A 250 -14.10 3.32 -7.92
CA GLU A 250 -14.15 1.85 -8.02
C GLU A 250 -14.08 1.35 -9.47
N PHE A 251 -14.62 2.12 -10.42
CA PHE A 251 -14.50 1.77 -11.84
C PHE A 251 -13.07 1.95 -12.35
N GLN A 252 -12.33 2.93 -11.82
CA GLN A 252 -10.91 3.09 -12.12
C GLN A 252 -10.12 1.85 -11.69
N HIS A 253 -10.33 1.32 -10.48
CA HIS A 253 -9.65 0.10 -10.04
C HIS A 253 -9.88 -1.08 -10.98
N MET A 254 -11.12 -1.29 -11.42
CA MET A 254 -11.46 -2.36 -12.38
C MET A 254 -10.77 -2.18 -13.73
N ILE A 255 -10.70 -0.94 -14.24
CA ILE A 255 -9.93 -0.63 -15.46
C ILE A 255 -8.44 -0.90 -15.23
N HIS A 256 -7.91 -0.46 -14.09
CA HIS A 256 -6.51 -0.61 -13.74
C HIS A 256 -6.13 -2.07 -13.69
N TRP A 257 -6.89 -2.89 -12.95
CA TRP A 257 -6.69 -4.32 -12.85
C TRP A 257 -6.66 -5.01 -14.23
N HIS A 258 -7.44 -4.54 -15.21
CA HIS A 258 -7.35 -5.11 -16.55
C HIS A 258 -6.07 -4.74 -17.31
N ASN A 259 -5.54 -3.55 -17.07
CA ASN A 259 -4.42 -2.98 -17.82
C ASN A 259 -3.06 -3.34 -17.19
N ASP A 260 -2.95 -3.21 -15.88
CA ASP A 260 -1.73 -3.44 -15.10
C ASP A 260 -2.11 -3.93 -13.69
N ARG A 261 -1.81 -5.20 -13.42
CA ARG A 261 -2.34 -5.94 -12.27
C ARG A 261 -1.52 -5.80 -11.00
N ASN A 262 -0.20 -5.70 -11.15
CA ASN A 262 0.74 -5.70 -10.03
C ASN A 262 1.38 -4.31 -9.81
N GLU A 263 0.74 -3.26 -10.33
CA GLU A 263 1.10 -1.88 -10.04
C GLU A 263 0.96 -1.60 -8.53
N GLU A 264 1.89 -0.85 -7.95
CA GLU A 264 1.91 -0.59 -6.52
C GLU A 264 0.68 0.22 -6.09
N THR A 265 0.14 -0.13 -4.92
CA THR A 265 -1.07 0.46 -4.35
C THR A 265 -1.12 1.99 -4.44
N TRP A 266 0.01 2.68 -4.22
CA TRP A 266 0.03 4.15 -4.13
C TRP A 266 -0.36 4.89 -5.40
N ILE A 267 0.03 4.36 -6.56
CA ILE A 267 -0.26 4.99 -7.84
C ILE A 267 -1.64 4.54 -8.34
N ASN A 268 -2.05 3.30 -8.04
CA ASN A 268 -3.41 2.82 -8.27
C ASN A 268 -4.42 3.70 -7.54
N GLU A 269 -4.26 3.86 -6.22
CA GLU A 269 -5.13 4.72 -5.40
C GLU A 269 -5.05 6.20 -5.79
N GLY A 270 -3.84 6.68 -6.13
CA GLY A 270 -3.66 8.02 -6.66
C GLY A 270 -4.44 8.27 -7.96
N PHE A 271 -4.58 7.26 -8.83
CA PHE A 271 -5.39 7.35 -10.04
C PHE A 271 -6.89 7.20 -9.77
N SER A 272 -7.30 6.37 -8.81
CA SER A 272 -8.71 6.28 -8.38
C SER A 272 -9.22 7.61 -7.82
N GLU A 273 -8.43 8.30 -6.99
CA GLU A 273 -8.76 9.65 -6.51
C GLU A 273 -8.77 10.67 -7.65
N LEU A 274 -7.82 10.56 -8.58
CA LEU A 274 -7.81 11.42 -9.78
C LEU A 274 -9.05 11.18 -10.66
N ALA A 275 -9.58 9.96 -10.75
CA ALA A 275 -10.80 9.65 -11.50
C ALA A 275 -12.01 10.42 -10.96
N MET A 276 -12.16 10.50 -9.63
CA MET A 276 -13.19 11.32 -8.99
C MET A 276 -13.07 12.79 -9.43
N ARG A 277 -11.85 13.34 -9.39
CA ARG A 277 -11.58 14.73 -9.79
C ARG A 277 -11.80 14.99 -11.28
N LEU A 278 -11.41 14.07 -12.16
CA LEU A 278 -11.60 14.20 -13.62
C LEU A 278 -13.07 14.20 -14.01
N ASN A 279 -13.92 13.50 -13.26
CA ASN A 279 -15.37 13.54 -13.41
C ASN A 279 -16.03 14.74 -12.70
N GLY A 280 -15.25 15.61 -12.07
CA GLY A 280 -15.73 16.83 -11.41
C GLY A 280 -16.43 16.57 -10.08
N PHE A 281 -16.13 15.44 -9.43
CA PHE A 281 -16.67 15.07 -8.13
C PHE A 281 -15.73 15.44 -6.98
N ASP A 282 -16.26 15.33 -5.77
CA ASP A 282 -15.54 15.62 -4.53
C ASP A 282 -14.65 14.43 -4.17
N VAL A 283 -13.33 14.65 -4.07
CA VAL A 283 -12.30 13.68 -3.64
C VAL A 283 -12.27 13.47 -2.12
N GLY A 284 -13.21 14.08 -1.39
CA GLY A 284 -13.37 13.92 0.05
C GLY A 284 -12.48 14.85 0.86
N GLY A 285 -11.28 14.39 1.24
CA GLY A 285 -10.39 15.16 2.12
C GLY A 285 -9.10 14.47 2.56
N SER A 286 -8.65 13.44 1.83
CA SER A 286 -7.42 12.70 2.12
C SER A 286 -6.16 13.59 2.01
N ASP A 287 -6.21 14.59 1.11
CA ASP A 287 -5.20 15.65 0.95
C ASP A 287 -4.93 16.42 2.26
N TRP A 288 -5.96 16.73 3.05
CA TRP A 288 -5.79 17.36 4.37
C TRP A 288 -5.06 16.45 5.36
N THR A 289 -5.33 15.15 5.29
CA THR A 289 -4.68 14.17 6.18
C THR A 289 -3.20 14.05 5.85
N PHE A 290 -2.85 14.04 4.56
CA PHE A 290 -1.46 14.05 4.11
C PHE A 290 -0.74 15.36 4.43
N ALA A 291 -1.37 16.51 4.19
CA ALA A 291 -0.78 17.80 4.51
C ALA A 291 -0.45 17.93 6.01
N SER A 292 -1.23 17.30 6.89
CA SER A 292 -0.93 17.21 8.32
C SER A 292 0.09 16.13 8.72
N ASN A 293 0.42 15.21 7.81
CA ASN A 293 1.39 14.13 8.05
C ASN A 293 2.32 13.98 6.84
N PRO A 294 3.13 15.00 6.50
CA PRO A 294 3.96 14.99 5.30
C PRO A 294 5.09 13.96 5.32
N ASP A 295 5.42 13.42 6.49
CA ASP A 295 6.32 12.27 6.65
C ASP A 295 5.67 10.92 6.28
N THR A 296 4.48 10.93 5.65
CA THR A 296 3.89 9.71 5.09
C THR A 296 4.70 9.27 3.87
N GLN A 297 5.20 8.04 3.90
CA GLN A 297 5.91 7.43 2.76
C GLN A 297 4.97 7.24 1.57
N LEU A 298 5.34 7.83 0.42
CA LEU A 298 4.51 7.80 -0.78
C LEU A 298 4.20 6.38 -1.27
N ASN A 299 5.19 5.48 -1.30
CA ASN A 299 5.09 4.14 -1.90
C ASN A 299 4.95 3.00 -0.89
N SER A 300 4.26 3.24 0.23
CA SER A 300 3.95 2.24 1.25
C SER A 300 2.54 2.45 1.76
N TRP A 301 1.81 1.38 2.04
CA TRP A 301 0.46 1.44 2.60
C TRP A 301 0.40 0.79 3.99
N PRO A 302 -0.30 1.40 4.97
CA PRO A 302 -0.48 0.79 6.28
C PRO A 302 -1.62 -0.22 6.27
N GLU A 303 -1.51 -1.25 7.11
CA GLU A 303 -2.63 -2.15 7.40
C GLU A 303 -3.68 -1.50 8.31
N GLY A 304 -4.91 -1.95 8.11
CA GLY A 304 -6.01 -1.75 9.04
C GLY A 304 -7.01 -0.67 8.60
N PRO A 305 -8.29 -0.82 9.00
CA PRO A 305 -9.37 0.04 8.51
C PRO A 305 -9.12 1.53 8.77
N GLY A 306 -9.16 2.32 7.70
CA GLY A 306 -9.00 3.78 7.74
C GLY A 306 -7.60 4.29 8.10
N ALA A 307 -6.58 3.42 8.14
CA ALA A 307 -5.20 3.82 8.46
C ALA A 307 -4.52 4.60 7.31
N ALA A 308 -4.96 4.38 6.07
CA ALA A 308 -4.30 4.88 4.86
C ALA A 308 -4.72 6.30 4.42
N GLY A 309 -5.46 7.07 5.24
CA GLY A 309 -6.00 8.38 4.82
C GLY A 309 -4.94 9.39 4.33
N ALA A 310 -3.75 9.39 4.91
CA ALA A 310 -2.64 10.23 4.42
C ALA A 310 -2.04 9.68 3.12
N ASN A 311 -2.04 8.37 2.93
CA ASN A 311 -1.50 7.71 1.74
C ASN A 311 -2.37 8.01 0.51
N TYR A 312 -3.70 7.93 0.64
CA TYR A 312 -4.64 8.41 -0.39
C TYR A 312 -4.36 9.86 -0.79
N GLY A 313 -4.16 10.74 0.19
CA GLY A 313 -3.83 12.15 -0.06
C GLY A 313 -2.50 12.34 -0.79
N ALA A 314 -1.47 11.57 -0.41
CA ALA A 314 -0.17 11.60 -1.05
C ALA A 314 -0.25 11.15 -2.52
N GLY A 315 -0.90 10.01 -2.78
CA GLY A 315 -1.14 9.49 -4.13
C GLY A 315 -1.91 10.48 -5.00
N TYR A 316 -3.03 11.01 -4.50
CA TYR A 316 -3.86 11.99 -5.20
C TYR A 316 -3.10 13.27 -5.56
N LEU A 317 -2.37 13.85 -4.60
CA LEU A 317 -1.61 15.06 -4.86
C LEU A 317 -0.45 14.81 -5.84
N PHE A 318 0.21 13.66 -5.76
CA PHE A 318 1.27 13.31 -6.71
C PHE A 318 0.74 13.12 -8.13
N THR A 319 -0.34 12.35 -8.34
CA THR A 319 -0.91 12.13 -9.67
C THR A 319 -1.53 13.40 -10.25
N SER A 320 -2.15 14.25 -9.41
CA SER A 320 -2.62 15.58 -9.81
C SER A 320 -1.47 16.50 -10.22
N TYR A 321 -0.38 16.51 -9.45
CA TYR A 321 0.83 17.28 -9.78
C TYR A 321 1.45 16.81 -11.09
N PHE A 322 1.53 15.49 -11.31
CA PHE A 322 2.03 14.91 -12.56
C PHE A 322 1.17 15.33 -13.75
N LEU A 323 -0.16 15.29 -13.60
CA LEU A 323 -1.11 15.74 -14.62
C LEU A 323 -0.94 17.22 -14.94
N ASP A 324 -0.82 18.10 -13.95
CA ASP A 324 -0.61 19.53 -14.17
C ASP A 324 0.75 19.79 -14.84
N ARG A 325 1.79 19.07 -14.42
CA ARG A 325 3.16 19.29 -14.89
C ARG A 325 3.40 18.80 -16.31
N PHE A 326 2.83 17.66 -16.69
CA PHE A 326 3.13 16.98 -17.95
C PHE A 326 1.92 16.76 -18.87
N GLY A 327 0.70 16.97 -18.37
CA GLY A 327 -0.54 16.89 -19.13
C GLY A 327 -1.12 15.48 -19.25
N ALA A 328 -2.31 15.42 -19.84
CA ALA A 328 -3.09 14.19 -19.95
C ALA A 328 -2.35 13.08 -20.72
N GLU A 329 -1.72 13.38 -21.86
CA GLU A 329 -1.05 12.35 -22.68
C GLU A 329 0.05 11.61 -21.89
N ALA A 330 0.83 12.34 -21.10
CA ALA A 330 1.85 11.77 -20.22
C ALA A 330 1.22 10.92 -19.10
N THR A 331 0.16 11.43 -18.48
CA THR A 331 -0.51 10.75 -17.36
C THR A 331 -1.17 9.46 -17.84
N GLN A 332 -1.78 9.47 -19.03
CA GLN A 332 -2.34 8.27 -19.67
C GLN A 332 -1.26 7.24 -20.02
N ALA A 333 -0.06 7.68 -20.41
CA ALA A 333 1.06 6.78 -20.63
C ALA A 333 1.55 6.13 -19.33
N LEU A 334 1.48 6.87 -18.21
CA LEU A 334 1.82 6.37 -16.88
C LEU A 334 0.82 5.30 -16.42
N VAL A 335 -0.49 5.52 -16.60
CA VAL A 335 -1.54 4.55 -16.22
C VAL A 335 -1.37 3.18 -16.88
N GLY A 336 -0.90 3.14 -18.12
CA GLY A 336 -0.74 1.89 -18.89
C GLY A 336 0.70 1.49 -19.11
N HIS A 337 1.62 1.96 -18.26
CA HIS A 337 3.04 1.63 -18.38
C HIS A 337 3.27 0.16 -18.00
N VAL A 338 4.37 -0.45 -18.48
CA VAL A 338 4.67 -1.88 -18.25
C VAL A 338 5.56 -2.14 -17.03
N GLU A 339 6.32 -1.12 -16.64
CA GLU A 339 7.03 -1.08 -15.37
C GLU A 339 6.11 -0.45 -14.33
N ASN A 340 6.41 -0.68 -13.06
CA ASN A 340 5.56 -0.29 -11.93
C ASN A 340 6.22 0.81 -11.08
N SER A 341 5.42 1.51 -10.28
CA SER A 341 5.84 2.45 -9.25
C SER A 341 6.80 3.53 -9.79
N PHE A 342 7.89 3.84 -9.09
CA PHE A 342 8.81 4.88 -9.53
C PHE A 342 9.48 4.57 -10.87
N ALA A 343 9.68 3.30 -11.23
CA ALA A 343 10.23 2.92 -12.53
C ALA A 343 9.27 3.29 -13.68
N SER A 344 7.96 3.22 -13.44
CA SER A 344 6.94 3.66 -14.40
C SER A 344 6.99 5.17 -14.61
N VAL A 345 7.12 5.94 -13.53
CA VAL A 345 7.29 7.40 -13.57
C VAL A 345 8.57 7.78 -14.33
N GLU A 346 9.71 7.16 -14.02
CA GLU A 346 10.96 7.43 -14.73
C GLU A 346 10.88 7.09 -16.22
N GLY A 347 10.29 5.94 -16.56
CA GLY A 347 10.08 5.52 -17.94
C GLY A 347 9.31 6.57 -18.74
N VAL A 348 8.20 7.08 -18.21
CA VAL A 348 7.41 8.13 -18.86
C VAL A 348 8.18 9.45 -18.97
N LEU A 349 8.90 9.87 -17.92
CA LEU A 349 9.71 11.10 -17.97
C LEU A 349 10.80 11.03 -19.05
N ASP A 350 11.42 9.87 -19.22
CA ASP A 350 12.41 9.60 -20.27
C ASP A 350 11.78 9.61 -21.67
N GLU A 351 10.61 8.99 -21.83
CA GLU A 351 9.87 8.98 -23.09
C GLU A 351 9.44 10.38 -23.54
N LEU A 352 9.03 11.22 -22.59
CA LEU A 352 8.74 12.64 -22.82
C LEU A 352 10.00 13.45 -23.18
N GLY A 353 11.19 12.93 -22.84
CA GLY A 353 12.44 13.67 -22.91
C GLY A 353 12.47 14.85 -21.94
N ALA A 354 11.84 14.70 -20.78
CA ALA A 354 11.76 15.73 -19.74
C ALA A 354 13.15 16.10 -19.19
N GLY A 355 14.10 15.15 -19.23
CA GLY A 355 15.44 15.34 -18.67
C GLY A 355 15.43 15.48 -17.15
N LEU A 356 14.44 14.83 -16.51
CA LEU A 356 14.24 14.75 -15.07
C LEU A 356 14.26 13.28 -14.68
N THR A 357 14.87 12.98 -13.54
CA THR A 357 14.69 11.69 -12.85
C THR A 357 13.42 11.72 -12.01
N TYR A 358 12.98 10.57 -11.48
CA TYR A 358 11.91 10.56 -10.47
C TYR A 358 12.32 11.38 -9.24
N GLU A 359 13.57 11.29 -8.79
CA GLU A 359 14.05 12.07 -7.64
C GLU A 359 13.96 13.59 -7.86
N ASP A 360 14.20 14.05 -9.10
CA ASP A 360 14.04 15.47 -9.45
C ASP A 360 12.57 15.90 -9.42
N LEU A 361 11.67 15.05 -9.92
CA LEU A 361 10.24 15.29 -9.87
C LEU A 361 9.72 15.31 -8.43
N PHE A 362 10.12 14.32 -7.63
CA PHE A 362 9.78 14.24 -6.21
C PHE A 362 10.27 15.47 -5.44
N ALA A 363 11.49 15.95 -5.73
CA ALA A 363 12.01 17.17 -5.13
C ALA A 363 11.22 18.42 -5.51
N ASP A 364 10.73 18.52 -6.75
CA ASP A 364 9.86 19.60 -7.17
C ASP A 364 8.49 19.50 -6.46
N TRP A 365 7.93 18.29 -6.34
CA TRP A 365 6.64 18.01 -5.68
C TRP A 365 6.64 18.32 -4.18
N VAL A 366 7.67 17.93 -3.44
CA VAL A 366 7.83 18.28 -2.01
C VAL A 366 7.79 19.79 -1.81
N VAL A 367 8.41 20.56 -2.71
CA VAL A 367 8.37 22.02 -2.62
C VAL A 367 7.03 22.59 -3.09
N ALA A 368 6.41 21.99 -4.12
CA ALA A 368 5.08 22.38 -4.60
C ALA A 368 4.02 22.25 -3.50
N ASN A 369 4.06 21.17 -2.71
CA ASN A 369 3.20 20.94 -1.55
C ASN A 369 3.29 22.08 -0.52
N LEU A 370 4.50 22.60 -0.28
CA LEU A 370 4.71 23.68 0.68
C LEU A 370 4.35 25.07 0.13
N LEU A 371 4.69 25.35 -1.13
CA LEU A 371 4.59 26.69 -1.71
C LEU A 371 3.25 26.98 -2.36
N ASP A 372 2.72 25.99 -3.08
CA ASP A 372 1.56 26.11 -3.96
C ASP A 372 1.50 27.43 -4.76
N ASP A 373 2.57 27.71 -5.51
CA ASP A 373 2.66 28.93 -6.32
C ASP A 373 3.28 28.64 -7.70
N PRO A 374 2.45 28.49 -8.75
CA PRO A 374 2.93 28.25 -10.11
C PRO A 374 3.64 29.47 -10.73
N ALA A 375 3.68 30.63 -10.06
CA ALA A 375 4.50 31.76 -10.51
C ALA A 375 6.00 31.59 -10.19
N ILE A 376 6.37 30.65 -9.32
CA ILE A 376 7.75 30.43 -8.88
C ILE A 376 8.45 29.39 -9.77
N GLY A 377 9.72 29.65 -10.09
CA GLY A 377 10.52 28.79 -10.97
C GLY A 377 10.02 28.87 -12.41
N ASP A 378 9.39 27.80 -12.88
CA ASP A 378 8.80 27.65 -14.21
C ASP A 378 7.42 26.96 -14.15
N GLY A 379 6.69 27.18 -13.05
CA GLY A 379 5.43 26.50 -12.74
C GLY A 379 5.61 25.27 -11.85
N ARG A 380 6.83 24.74 -11.70
CA ARG A 380 7.08 23.49 -10.96
C ARG A 380 6.72 23.50 -9.47
N TYR A 381 6.56 24.65 -8.83
CA TYR A 381 6.35 24.73 -7.38
C TYR A 381 4.92 25.12 -7.00
N GLY A 382 3.94 24.73 -7.80
CA GLY A 382 2.53 24.84 -7.44
C GLY A 382 1.64 23.97 -8.30
N TYR A 383 0.36 24.00 -7.96
CA TYR A 383 -0.71 23.30 -8.67
C TYR A 383 -1.49 24.30 -9.55
N ASP A 384 -1.94 23.85 -10.72
CA ASP A 384 -2.73 24.67 -11.65
C ASP A 384 -4.23 24.40 -11.53
N ASP A 385 -4.62 23.12 -11.35
CA ASP A 385 -6.04 22.69 -11.36
C ASP A 385 -6.62 22.46 -9.95
N ILE A 386 -5.76 22.30 -8.93
CA ILE A 386 -6.15 22.13 -7.53
C ILE A 386 -5.45 23.15 -6.62
N ASP A 387 -5.99 23.33 -5.41
CA ASP A 387 -5.46 24.24 -4.36
C ASP A 387 -5.31 23.39 -3.08
N PRO A 388 -4.14 22.75 -2.87
CA PRO A 388 -3.92 21.85 -1.74
C PRO A 388 -3.97 22.59 -0.40
N PRO A 389 -4.28 21.88 0.69
CA PRO A 389 -4.21 22.46 2.03
C PRO A 389 -2.78 22.87 2.42
N SER A 390 -2.67 23.79 3.38
CA SER A 390 -1.36 24.16 3.92
C SER A 390 -0.72 22.99 4.66
N PHE A 391 0.52 22.68 4.30
CA PHE A 391 1.30 21.59 4.89
C PHE A 391 1.82 21.94 6.29
N ASP A 392 1.78 20.95 7.18
CA ASP A 392 2.27 21.07 8.54
C ASP A 392 3.80 21.19 8.57
N ILE A 393 4.26 22.08 9.45
CA ILE A 393 5.67 22.29 9.75
C ILE A 393 6.02 21.46 10.97
N GLU A 394 6.94 20.51 10.82
CA GLU A 394 7.38 19.61 11.89
C GLU A 394 7.89 20.41 13.10
N THR A 395 8.70 21.44 12.84
CA THR A 395 9.15 22.34 13.90
C THR A 395 9.55 23.72 13.40
N SER A 396 9.38 24.72 14.26
CA SER A 396 9.79 26.11 14.00
C SER A 396 10.78 26.59 15.05
N TYR A 397 11.89 27.21 14.62
CA TYR A 397 12.90 27.82 15.47
C TYR A 397 12.97 29.34 15.28
N TYR A 398 13.17 30.06 16.38
CA TYR A 398 13.36 31.50 16.42
C TYR A 398 14.77 31.88 16.91
N GLU A 399 15.14 33.15 16.78
CA GLU A 399 16.49 33.65 17.19
C GLU A 399 16.87 33.25 18.63
N SER A 400 15.89 33.09 19.53
CA SER A 400 16.15 32.68 20.92
C SER A 400 16.48 31.21 21.12
N ASP A 401 16.22 30.36 20.13
CA ASP A 401 16.36 28.90 20.24
C ASP A 401 17.77 28.46 19.82
N TYR A 402 18.46 29.24 18.98
CA TYR A 402 19.78 28.88 18.48
C TYR A 402 20.88 29.00 19.57
N PRO A 403 21.86 28.07 19.60
CA PRO A 403 22.00 26.93 18.69
C PRO A 403 21.10 25.75 19.06
N VAL A 404 20.63 25.02 18.04
CA VAL A 404 19.87 23.78 18.19
C VAL A 404 20.65 22.60 17.59
N SER A 405 20.45 21.42 18.16
CA SER A 405 21.00 20.15 17.69
C SER A 405 19.96 19.07 17.95
N VAL A 406 19.55 18.38 16.88
CA VAL A 406 18.40 17.46 16.91
C VAL A 406 18.77 16.18 16.16
N SER A 407 18.34 15.06 16.72
CA SER A 407 18.30 13.75 16.06
C SER A 407 16.86 13.41 15.76
N SER A 408 16.56 13.11 14.50
CA SER A 408 15.22 12.76 14.04
C SER A 408 15.28 11.60 13.05
N THR A 409 14.11 11.27 12.52
CA THR A 409 13.88 10.27 11.50
C THR A 409 12.87 10.80 10.50
N VAL A 410 12.92 10.31 9.27
CA VAL A 410 11.93 10.54 8.22
C VAL A 410 11.70 9.21 7.50
N HIS A 411 10.49 8.92 7.06
CA HIS A 411 10.23 7.79 6.19
C HIS A 411 10.83 8.04 4.80
N GLN A 412 11.09 6.95 4.06
CA GLN A 412 11.52 7.10 2.67
C GLN A 412 10.40 7.78 1.87
N HIS A 413 10.73 8.68 0.95
CA HIS A 413 9.76 9.39 0.13
C HIS A 413 8.66 10.14 0.94
N GLY A 414 8.92 10.44 2.21
CA GLY A 414 8.20 11.41 3.04
C GLY A 414 9.00 12.72 3.19
N ALA A 415 8.46 13.72 3.88
CA ALA A 415 9.12 15.01 4.09
C ALA A 415 8.93 15.60 5.49
N ASP A 416 10.05 16.02 6.09
CA ASP A 416 10.09 16.87 7.27
C ASP A 416 10.31 18.33 6.86
N TYR A 417 9.41 19.23 7.24
CA TYR A 417 9.57 20.68 7.05
C TYR A 417 10.01 21.37 8.35
N ILE A 418 11.21 21.95 8.35
CA ILE A 418 11.79 22.68 9.48
C ILE A 418 11.83 24.17 9.16
N GLU A 419 11.10 24.97 9.90
CA GLU A 419 11.00 26.41 9.70
C GLU A 419 11.96 27.19 10.60
N LEU A 420 12.64 28.16 10.03
CA LEU A 420 13.68 28.97 10.68
C LEU A 420 13.36 30.45 10.55
N TYR A 421 13.41 31.15 11.67
CA TYR A 421 13.32 32.61 11.72
C TYR A 421 14.61 33.22 12.27
N GLY A 422 15.01 34.37 11.74
CA GLY A 422 16.15 35.13 12.24
C GLY A 422 16.52 36.33 11.38
N GLU A 423 17.25 37.29 11.96
CA GLU A 423 17.74 38.49 11.25
C GLU A 423 19.25 38.42 10.92
N ARG A 424 19.88 37.25 11.14
CA ARG A 424 21.32 37.03 10.92
C ARG A 424 21.56 35.68 10.25
N PRO A 425 22.67 35.55 9.50
CA PRO A 425 23.02 34.29 8.87
C PRO A 425 23.12 33.14 9.88
N LEU A 426 22.57 31.99 9.50
CA LEU A 426 22.65 30.74 10.26
C LEU A 426 23.57 29.77 9.55
N THR A 427 24.25 28.90 10.30
CA THR A 427 24.98 27.74 9.77
C THR A 427 24.16 26.49 10.04
N LEU A 428 23.76 25.78 8.99
CA LEU A 428 23.15 24.46 9.04
C LEU A 428 24.24 23.40 8.82
N ARG A 429 24.30 22.40 9.69
CA ARG A 429 25.07 21.17 9.50
C ARG A 429 24.10 20.00 9.46
N PHE A 430 24.20 19.15 8.46
CA PHE A 430 23.36 17.96 8.29
C PHE A 430 24.21 16.68 8.29
N THR A 431 23.66 15.61 8.84
CA THR A 431 24.26 14.28 8.83
C THR A 431 23.15 13.25 8.70
N GLY A 432 23.00 12.64 7.53
CA GLY A 432 22.08 11.53 7.30
C GLY A 432 22.73 10.16 7.56
N SER A 433 21.94 9.09 7.59
CA SER A 433 22.50 7.73 7.49
C SER A 433 22.99 7.46 6.06
N ALA A 434 24.08 6.70 5.93
CA ALA A 434 24.69 6.37 4.62
C ALA A 434 24.15 5.07 4.02
N GLN A 435 23.49 4.24 4.82
CA GLN A 435 22.86 3.00 4.39
C GLN A 435 21.62 2.69 5.23
N VAL A 436 20.75 1.85 4.67
CA VAL A 436 19.51 1.33 5.28
C VAL A 436 19.31 -0.14 4.88
N GLY A 437 18.51 -0.90 5.62
CA GLY A 437 18.12 -2.27 5.23
C GLY A 437 16.91 -2.27 4.28
N LEU A 438 16.69 -3.38 3.59
CA LEU A 438 15.42 -3.69 2.91
C LEU A 438 14.36 -4.21 3.88
N VAL A 439 14.81 -4.90 4.93
CA VAL A 439 13.96 -5.53 5.95
C VAL A 439 14.57 -5.30 7.34
N ASP A 440 13.72 -5.22 8.39
CA ASP A 440 14.12 -5.11 9.81
C ASP A 440 14.67 -6.43 10.39
N THR A 441 15.73 -6.95 9.77
CA THR A 441 16.52 -8.05 10.30
C THR A 441 17.96 -8.01 9.79
N VAL A 442 18.81 -8.88 10.33
CA VAL A 442 20.14 -9.17 9.77
C VAL A 442 20.15 -10.64 9.34
N ALA A 443 21.05 -11.02 8.44
CA ALA A 443 21.23 -12.43 8.08
C ALA A 443 21.39 -13.30 9.34
N HIS A 444 20.76 -14.48 9.35
CA HIS A 444 20.82 -15.37 10.51
C HIS A 444 22.26 -15.88 10.68
N SER A 445 22.92 -16.21 9.58
CA SER A 445 24.36 -16.44 9.50
C SER A 445 24.97 -15.70 8.31
N GLY A 446 26.29 -15.55 8.27
CA GLY A 446 26.95 -14.88 7.15
C GLY A 446 26.53 -13.41 6.94
N GLN A 447 26.36 -13.03 5.68
CA GLN A 447 25.94 -11.71 5.22
C GLN A 447 24.72 -11.78 4.29
N TYR A 448 24.58 -12.85 3.49
CA TYR A 448 23.58 -12.97 2.44
C TYR A 448 22.36 -13.77 2.88
N VAL A 449 21.20 -13.34 2.42
CA VAL A 449 19.93 -14.05 2.57
C VAL A 449 19.22 -14.13 1.23
N TRP A 450 18.26 -15.03 1.10
CA TRP A 450 17.24 -14.92 0.06
C TRP A 450 16.02 -14.17 0.61
N TRP A 451 15.63 -13.10 -0.07
CA TRP A 451 14.43 -12.33 0.24
C TRP A 451 13.45 -12.43 -0.92
N SER A 452 12.17 -12.51 -0.62
CA SER A 452 11.08 -12.71 -1.58
C SER A 452 10.83 -11.55 -2.52
N ASN A 453 11.43 -10.40 -2.26
CA ASN A 453 10.95 -9.10 -2.73
C ASN A 453 9.60 -8.73 -2.07
N ARG A 454 9.09 -7.54 -2.40
CA ARG A 454 7.75 -7.04 -2.07
C ARG A 454 7.04 -6.61 -3.35
N GLY A 455 5.73 -6.77 -3.39
CA GLY A 455 4.90 -6.35 -4.52
C GLY A 455 3.43 -6.75 -4.32
N ASP A 456 2.54 -6.01 -4.95
CA ASP A 456 1.09 -6.27 -4.95
C ASP A 456 0.75 -7.22 -6.13
N ASP A 457 -0.34 -7.98 -6.04
CA ASP A 457 -0.83 -9.01 -6.98
C ASP A 457 0.30 -9.86 -7.60
N SER A 458 1.19 -10.43 -6.76
CA SER A 458 2.45 -11.05 -7.20
C SER A 458 2.64 -12.50 -6.71
N ASP A 459 3.44 -13.29 -7.45
CA ASP A 459 3.80 -14.69 -7.15
C ASP A 459 5.31 -14.90 -7.33
N MET A 460 6.05 -14.83 -6.22
CA MET A 460 7.51 -14.97 -6.19
C MET A 460 7.90 -16.38 -5.75
N THR A 461 8.85 -17.00 -6.46
CA THR A 461 9.30 -18.37 -6.19
C THR A 461 10.82 -18.50 -6.10
N LEU A 462 11.26 -19.44 -5.27
CA LEU A 462 12.66 -19.86 -5.12
C LEU A 462 12.71 -21.39 -5.09
N THR A 463 13.17 -22.00 -6.17
CA THR A 463 13.07 -23.46 -6.41
C THR A 463 14.43 -24.13 -6.56
N ARG A 464 14.62 -25.33 -6.00
CA ARG A 464 15.83 -26.16 -6.20
C ARG A 464 15.51 -27.64 -6.27
N ALA A 465 16.26 -28.36 -7.11
CA ALA A 465 16.21 -29.82 -7.21
C ALA A 465 17.19 -30.50 -6.23
N PHE A 466 16.73 -31.58 -5.62
CA PHE A 466 17.52 -32.44 -4.73
C PHE A 466 17.40 -33.91 -5.13
N ASP A 467 18.51 -34.63 -5.11
CA ASP A 467 18.54 -36.09 -5.31
C ASP A 467 18.49 -36.81 -3.95
N LEU A 468 17.33 -37.40 -3.64
CA LEU A 468 17.11 -38.19 -2.42
C LEU A 468 17.16 -39.70 -2.71
N SER A 469 17.66 -40.14 -3.86
CA SER A 469 17.61 -41.53 -4.31
C SER A 469 18.37 -42.52 -3.41
N ASP A 470 19.40 -42.05 -2.72
CA ASP A 470 20.26 -42.87 -1.85
C ASP A 470 19.85 -42.87 -0.36
N VAL A 471 18.76 -42.18 0.01
CA VAL A 471 18.26 -42.09 1.40
C VAL A 471 16.86 -42.69 1.53
N ASN A 472 16.50 -43.11 2.75
CA ASN A 472 15.17 -43.67 3.06
C ASN A 472 14.32 -42.74 3.97
N GLN A 473 14.92 -41.62 4.36
CA GLN A 473 14.33 -40.55 5.16
C GLN A 473 15.10 -39.28 4.83
N ALA A 474 14.45 -38.13 4.89
CA ALA A 474 15.08 -36.85 4.63
C ALA A 474 14.33 -35.74 5.39
N THR A 475 15.08 -34.78 5.91
CA THR A 475 14.55 -33.62 6.62
C THR A 475 15.03 -32.36 5.92
N LEU A 476 14.11 -31.44 5.63
CA LEU A 476 14.44 -30.09 5.20
C LEU A 476 14.56 -29.21 6.45
N GLU A 477 15.73 -28.61 6.65
CA GLU A 477 15.99 -27.63 7.71
C GLU A 477 16.24 -26.27 7.06
N PHE A 478 15.71 -25.20 7.63
CA PHE A 478 15.98 -23.82 7.21
C PHE A 478 15.65 -22.82 8.31
N TRP A 479 16.15 -21.60 8.17
CA TRP A 479 15.73 -20.46 8.97
C TRP A 479 14.86 -19.54 8.13
N ALA A 480 13.80 -19.03 8.74
CA ALA A 480 12.90 -18.06 8.10
C ALA A 480 12.71 -16.83 8.99
N TRP A 481 12.59 -15.68 8.35
CA TRP A 481 12.09 -14.44 8.93
C TRP A 481 11.03 -13.91 7.98
N TYR A 482 9.93 -13.40 8.51
CA TYR A 482 8.90 -12.79 7.70
C TYR A 482 8.10 -11.74 8.45
N SER A 483 7.64 -10.77 7.67
CA SER A 483 6.63 -9.79 8.00
C SER A 483 5.83 -9.57 6.72
N ILE A 484 4.69 -10.25 6.60
CA ILE A 484 3.78 -10.25 5.46
C ILE A 484 2.36 -9.92 5.96
N GLU A 485 1.45 -9.47 5.10
CA GLU A 485 0.10 -9.09 5.54
C GLU A 485 -0.61 -10.29 6.20
N GLU A 486 -1.21 -10.06 7.38
CA GLU A 486 -1.82 -11.15 8.15
C GLU A 486 -3.15 -11.59 7.52
N ASP A 487 -3.26 -12.88 7.20
CA ASP A 487 -4.42 -13.55 6.61
C ASP A 487 -4.81 -13.13 5.17
N TRP A 488 -4.04 -12.25 4.53
CA TRP A 488 -4.18 -11.83 3.12
C TRP A 488 -3.05 -12.37 2.25
N ASP A 489 -1.82 -12.21 2.72
CA ASP A 489 -0.58 -12.65 2.12
C ASP A 489 -0.09 -13.99 2.68
N TYR A 490 0.49 -14.84 1.82
CA TYR A 490 0.92 -16.18 2.24
C TYR A 490 2.25 -16.62 1.64
N ALA A 491 3.13 -17.17 2.48
CA ALA A 491 4.33 -17.87 2.04
C ALA A 491 4.25 -19.38 2.28
N TYR A 492 4.60 -20.17 1.27
CA TYR A 492 4.49 -21.62 1.23
C TYR A 492 5.86 -22.29 1.14
N VAL A 493 5.94 -23.51 1.67
CA VAL A 493 7.03 -24.44 1.37
C VAL A 493 6.42 -25.63 0.64
N GLU A 494 6.93 -25.93 -0.55
CA GLU A 494 6.31 -26.88 -1.46
C GLU A 494 7.31 -27.92 -1.94
N ALA A 495 6.80 -29.09 -2.33
CA ALA A 495 7.58 -30.12 -2.98
C ALA A 495 6.91 -30.66 -4.25
N SER A 496 7.72 -31.00 -5.25
CA SER A 496 7.26 -31.64 -6.48
C SER A 496 8.10 -32.86 -6.84
N SER A 497 7.43 -33.93 -7.27
CA SER A 497 8.07 -35.18 -7.72
C SER A 497 7.84 -35.50 -9.20
N ASP A 498 7.21 -34.59 -9.95
CA ASP A 498 6.87 -34.74 -11.37
C ASP A 498 7.52 -33.67 -12.26
N GLY A 499 8.58 -33.04 -11.77
CA GLY A 499 9.31 -32.00 -12.50
C GLY A 499 8.62 -30.64 -12.48
N GLY A 500 7.84 -30.35 -11.44
CA GLY A 500 7.17 -29.07 -11.22
C GLY A 500 5.82 -28.94 -11.91
N ALA A 501 5.24 -30.04 -12.38
CA ALA A 501 3.91 -30.02 -12.99
C ALA A 501 2.80 -29.95 -11.94
N THR A 502 3.03 -30.55 -10.76
CA THR A 502 2.18 -30.39 -9.57
C THR A 502 3.04 -30.16 -8.34
N TRP A 503 2.46 -29.48 -7.34
CA TRP A 503 3.15 -29.11 -6.10
C TRP A 503 2.31 -29.50 -4.89
N GLU A 504 2.96 -30.07 -3.89
CA GLU A 504 2.36 -30.40 -2.59
C GLU A 504 2.87 -29.40 -1.56
N ILE A 505 1.94 -28.66 -0.94
CA ILE A 505 2.23 -27.75 0.17
C ILE A 505 2.61 -28.57 1.40
N LEU A 506 3.81 -28.34 1.92
CA LEU A 506 4.36 -29.03 3.08
C LEU A 506 3.89 -28.39 4.38
N THR A 507 3.63 -29.23 5.38
CA THR A 507 3.29 -28.74 6.73
C THR A 507 4.54 -28.33 7.50
N THR A 508 4.74 -27.04 7.66
CA THR A 508 5.82 -26.45 8.48
C THR A 508 5.40 -26.32 9.94
N PRO A 509 6.31 -26.50 10.92
CA PRO A 509 6.02 -26.32 12.34
C PRO A 509 5.36 -24.99 12.74
N SER A 510 5.75 -23.87 12.13
CA SER A 510 5.21 -22.54 12.49
C SER A 510 4.13 -22.01 11.56
N GLY A 511 3.79 -22.74 10.49
CA GLY A 511 2.71 -22.35 9.60
C GLY A 511 1.32 -22.51 10.23
N VAL A 512 0.31 -22.00 9.53
CA VAL A 512 -1.11 -22.04 9.89
C VAL A 512 -1.94 -22.44 8.67
N GLY A 513 -3.21 -22.79 8.89
CA GLY A 513 -4.18 -23.04 7.83
C GLY A 513 -5.36 -22.08 7.88
N THR A 514 -5.15 -20.85 8.39
CA THR A 514 -6.15 -19.79 8.36
C THR A 514 -6.35 -19.32 6.92
N ASN A 515 -7.58 -18.95 6.61
CA ASN A 515 -7.98 -18.44 5.31
C ASN A 515 -9.32 -17.68 5.41
N PRO A 516 -9.42 -16.63 6.25
CA PRO A 516 -10.68 -15.90 6.41
C PRO A 516 -11.12 -15.20 5.11
N ASN A 517 -10.16 -14.77 4.28
CA ASN A 517 -10.38 -13.99 3.06
C ASN A 517 -10.39 -14.82 1.76
N GLY A 518 -10.17 -16.14 1.85
CA GLY A 518 -10.16 -17.03 0.68
C GLY A 518 -8.84 -17.04 -0.12
N ASN A 519 -7.89 -16.17 0.21
CA ASN A 519 -6.59 -16.01 -0.47
C ASN A 519 -5.60 -17.17 -0.26
N SER A 520 -5.72 -17.95 0.82
CA SER A 520 -4.80 -19.07 1.06
C SER A 520 -5.09 -20.29 0.18
N PHE A 521 -4.01 -20.96 -0.25
CA PHE A 521 -4.04 -22.25 -0.94
C PHE A 521 -3.81 -23.46 -0.03
N GLY A 522 -3.45 -23.26 1.26
CA GLY A 522 -3.17 -24.38 2.15
C GLY A 522 -2.44 -23.99 3.45
N TRP A 523 -1.51 -24.83 3.87
CA TRP A 523 -0.70 -24.60 5.07
C TRP A 523 0.45 -23.63 4.76
N ALA A 524 0.54 -22.52 5.47
CA ALA A 524 1.38 -21.38 5.06
C ALA A 524 1.87 -20.54 6.24
N TYR A 525 2.82 -19.66 5.97
CA TYR A 525 3.14 -18.51 6.84
C TYR A 525 2.27 -17.32 6.45
N THR A 526 1.85 -16.55 7.44
CA THR A 526 1.17 -15.25 7.28
C THR A 526 1.44 -14.40 8.53
N GLY A 527 1.30 -13.06 8.44
CA GLY A 527 1.59 -12.12 9.53
C GLY A 527 3.09 -11.94 9.81
N SER A 528 3.49 -11.90 11.08
CA SER A 528 4.89 -11.69 11.48
C SER A 528 5.48 -12.84 12.30
N SER A 529 6.70 -13.23 11.95
CA SER A 529 7.52 -14.21 12.67
C SER A 529 8.05 -13.71 14.03
N GLY A 530 8.15 -12.38 14.22
CA GLY A 530 8.74 -11.77 15.41
C GLY A 530 10.26 -11.95 15.55
N GLY A 531 10.93 -12.42 14.50
CA GLY A 531 12.36 -12.73 14.47
C GLY A 531 12.65 -14.04 13.72
N TRP A 532 13.92 -14.42 13.62
CA TRP A 532 14.31 -15.67 12.96
C TRP A 532 13.74 -16.89 13.68
N ILE A 533 13.05 -17.74 12.92
CA ILE A 533 12.54 -19.04 13.36
C ILE A 533 13.26 -20.17 12.62
N GLN A 534 13.49 -21.27 13.31
CA GLN A 534 14.08 -22.47 12.72
C GLN A 534 12.98 -23.48 12.40
N GLU A 535 13.01 -23.99 11.18
CA GLU A 535 12.04 -24.95 10.66
C GLU A 535 12.68 -26.30 10.38
N GLN A 536 11.93 -27.36 10.64
CA GLN A 536 12.31 -28.75 10.36
C GLN A 536 11.10 -29.48 9.79
N VAL A 537 11.17 -29.83 8.51
CA VAL A 537 10.06 -30.40 7.75
C VAL A 537 10.44 -31.81 7.29
N ASP A 538 9.59 -32.79 7.60
CA ASP A 538 9.79 -34.16 7.14
C ASP A 538 9.44 -34.27 5.66
N ILE A 539 10.44 -34.54 4.82
CA ILE A 539 10.30 -34.75 3.38
C ILE A 539 10.56 -36.22 3.00
N SER A 540 10.48 -37.14 3.97
CA SER A 540 10.72 -38.58 3.75
C SER A 540 9.76 -39.22 2.76
N ALA A 541 8.61 -38.59 2.48
CA ALA A 541 7.69 -39.02 1.41
C ALA A 541 8.36 -39.03 0.02
N TYR A 542 9.40 -38.21 -0.18
CA TYR A 542 10.15 -38.12 -1.43
C TYR A 542 11.51 -38.84 -1.39
N ALA A 543 11.80 -39.60 -0.33
CA ALA A 543 13.01 -40.41 -0.26
C ALA A 543 13.01 -41.50 -1.35
N GLY A 544 14.17 -41.75 -1.96
CA GLY A 544 14.32 -42.72 -3.04
C GLY A 544 14.09 -42.17 -4.46
N GLN A 545 13.90 -40.85 -4.61
CA GLN A 545 13.70 -40.17 -5.91
C GLN A 545 14.32 -38.76 -5.92
N GLU A 546 14.32 -38.12 -7.09
CA GLU A 546 14.56 -36.68 -7.19
C GLU A 546 13.31 -35.90 -6.77
N VAL A 547 13.51 -34.74 -6.14
CA VAL A 547 12.44 -33.85 -5.68
C VAL A 547 12.80 -32.40 -5.95
N LEU A 548 11.85 -31.57 -6.33
CA LEU A 548 11.98 -30.12 -6.29
C LEU A 548 11.45 -29.62 -4.95
N ILE A 549 12.16 -28.69 -4.31
CA ILE A 549 11.70 -27.94 -3.15
C ILE A 549 11.55 -26.48 -3.57
N ARG A 550 10.46 -25.84 -3.14
CA ARG A 550 10.18 -24.43 -3.44
C ARG A 550 9.78 -23.67 -2.18
N PHE A 551 10.29 -22.44 -2.07
CA PHE A 551 9.68 -21.39 -1.27
C PHE A 551 8.89 -20.49 -2.20
N GLU A 552 7.65 -20.18 -1.87
CA GLU A 552 6.75 -19.36 -2.70
C GLU A 552 6.10 -18.31 -1.83
N TYR A 553 6.02 -17.07 -2.30
CA TYR A 553 5.33 -15.97 -1.63
C TYR A 553 4.32 -15.38 -2.60
N VAL A 554 3.03 -15.50 -2.23
CA VAL A 554 1.90 -15.04 -3.01
C VAL A 554 1.25 -13.88 -2.26
N THR A 555 1.12 -12.74 -2.93
CA THR A 555 0.47 -11.55 -2.38
C THR A 555 -0.93 -11.34 -2.92
N ASP A 556 -1.76 -10.61 -2.20
CA ASP A 556 -3.07 -10.17 -2.70
C ASP A 556 -3.03 -8.82 -3.42
N ASP A 557 -4.16 -8.16 -3.61
CA ASP A 557 -4.30 -7.08 -4.60
C ASP A 557 -3.63 -5.77 -4.20
N ALA A 558 -3.36 -5.55 -2.90
CA ALA A 558 -2.81 -4.31 -2.36
C ALA A 558 -2.12 -4.57 -1.02
N VAL A 559 -1.50 -3.53 -0.44
CA VAL A 559 -0.91 -3.59 0.91
C VAL A 559 0.14 -4.70 1.06
N ASN A 560 1.35 -4.45 0.59
CA ASN A 560 2.49 -5.31 0.94
C ASN A 560 3.23 -4.88 2.21
N ARG A 561 3.75 -5.87 2.92
CA ARG A 561 4.72 -5.72 4.02
C ARG A 561 6.16 -6.05 3.55
N PRO A 562 7.19 -5.95 4.41
CA PRO A 562 8.58 -6.18 3.98
C PRO A 562 8.89 -7.55 3.36
N GLY A 563 8.05 -8.58 3.51
CA GLY A 563 8.14 -9.83 2.77
C GLY A 563 8.66 -11.03 3.60
N PHE A 564 9.15 -12.04 2.89
CA PHE A 564 9.61 -13.33 3.41
C PHE A 564 11.11 -13.55 3.12
N VAL A 565 11.86 -14.04 4.09
CA VAL A 565 13.31 -14.20 4.03
C VAL A 565 13.71 -15.60 4.49
N VAL A 566 14.62 -16.25 3.76
CA VAL A 566 15.15 -17.59 4.06
C VAL A 566 16.68 -17.55 4.16
N ASP A 567 17.20 -18.29 5.13
CA ASP A 567 18.63 -18.48 5.36
C ASP A 567 18.94 -19.92 5.83
N ASP A 568 20.21 -20.33 5.75
CA ASP A 568 20.74 -21.57 6.34
C ASP A 568 19.95 -22.85 5.97
N VAL A 569 19.73 -23.10 4.67
CA VAL A 569 18.95 -24.25 4.18
C VAL A 569 19.81 -25.52 4.13
N ALA A 570 19.32 -26.62 4.70
CA ALA A 570 20.03 -27.90 4.76
C ALA A 570 19.12 -29.12 4.57
N ILE A 571 19.72 -30.20 4.04
CA ILE A 571 19.16 -31.56 4.04
C ILE A 571 20.27 -32.48 4.55
N PRO A 572 20.36 -32.70 5.89
CA PRO A 572 21.49 -33.38 6.50
C PRO A 572 21.72 -34.80 5.99
N GLU A 573 20.66 -35.53 5.63
CA GLU A 573 20.74 -36.93 5.19
C GLU A 573 21.50 -37.12 3.87
N ILE A 574 21.54 -36.09 3.01
CA ILE A 574 22.34 -36.07 1.78
C ILE A 574 23.61 -35.20 1.92
N GLY A 575 23.83 -34.60 3.09
CA GLY A 575 24.97 -33.73 3.38
C GLY A 575 24.90 -32.37 2.67
N TYR A 576 23.70 -31.90 2.35
CA TYR A 576 23.47 -30.58 1.76
C TYR A 576 23.32 -29.51 2.85
N SER A 577 23.98 -28.36 2.67
CA SER A 577 23.83 -27.16 3.50
C SER A 577 24.29 -25.93 2.72
N SER A 578 23.54 -24.84 2.78
CA SER A 578 23.87 -23.54 2.20
C SER A 578 23.49 -22.42 3.16
N ASP A 579 24.47 -21.58 3.51
CA ASP A 579 24.32 -20.26 4.16
C ASP A 579 24.32 -19.12 3.14
N PHE A 580 24.24 -19.46 1.85
CA PHE A 580 24.21 -18.54 0.71
C PHE A 580 25.45 -17.65 0.54
N GLU A 581 26.55 -17.87 1.27
CA GLU A 581 27.75 -17.02 1.15
C GLU A 581 28.55 -17.28 -0.14
N GLU A 582 28.47 -18.49 -0.70
CA GLU A 582 29.23 -18.90 -1.89
C GLU A 582 28.46 -18.70 -3.22
N GLY A 583 27.25 -18.14 -3.16
CA GLY A 583 26.41 -17.79 -4.31
C GLY A 583 25.00 -18.40 -4.22
N GLU A 584 24.31 -18.47 -5.36
CA GLU A 584 22.93 -18.97 -5.45
C GLU A 584 22.79 -20.47 -5.20
N ASP A 585 23.91 -21.22 -5.20
CA ASP A 585 23.95 -22.67 -5.04
C ASP A 585 22.80 -23.38 -5.79
N GLY A 586 22.62 -23.08 -7.08
CA GLY A 586 21.62 -23.69 -7.97
C GLY A 586 20.16 -23.59 -7.52
N TRP A 587 19.81 -22.59 -6.71
CA TRP A 587 18.44 -22.12 -6.57
C TRP A 587 18.04 -21.31 -7.79
N GLU A 588 16.87 -21.61 -8.34
CA GLU A 588 16.25 -20.91 -9.45
C GLU A 588 15.20 -19.95 -8.89
N THR A 589 15.34 -18.66 -9.19
CA THR A 589 14.46 -17.61 -8.68
C THR A 589 13.54 -17.05 -9.76
N ALA A 590 12.31 -16.72 -9.37
CA ALA A 590 11.45 -15.73 -10.01
C ALA A 590 10.98 -14.74 -8.93
N GLY A 591 11.48 -13.50 -8.95
CA GLY A 591 11.16 -12.47 -7.96
C GLY A 591 12.04 -12.46 -6.70
N PHE A 592 12.48 -13.62 -6.18
CA PHE A 592 13.39 -13.67 -5.03
C PHE A 592 14.78 -13.09 -5.37
N MET A 593 15.42 -12.41 -4.42
CA MET A 593 16.76 -11.85 -4.54
C MET A 593 17.68 -12.33 -3.44
N ARG A 594 18.92 -12.67 -3.82
CA ARG A 594 19.99 -12.99 -2.87
C ARG A 594 20.81 -11.74 -2.60
N HIS A 595 20.72 -11.17 -1.41
CA HIS A 595 21.36 -9.89 -1.09
C HIS A 595 21.82 -9.82 0.37
N ALA A 596 22.63 -8.80 0.71
CA ALA A 596 23.23 -8.65 2.02
C ALA A 596 22.42 -7.80 3.03
N ASN A 597 21.17 -7.50 2.68
CA ASN A 597 20.31 -6.54 3.38
C ASN A 597 20.94 -5.15 3.63
N VAL A 598 21.60 -4.61 2.60
CA VAL A 598 22.22 -3.28 2.64
C VAL A 598 21.82 -2.51 1.39
N LEU A 599 21.24 -1.33 1.57
CA LEU A 599 20.95 -0.35 0.52
C LEU A 599 21.69 0.96 0.78
N PRO A 600 22.18 1.65 -0.26
CA PRO A 600 22.58 3.04 -0.15
C PRO A 600 21.40 3.91 0.29
N GLN A 601 21.61 4.71 1.33
CA GLN A 601 20.63 5.72 1.74
C GLN A 601 21.03 7.05 1.11
N ARG A 602 20.17 7.59 0.24
CA ARG A 602 20.30 8.95 -0.29
C ARG A 602 19.39 9.91 0.49
N TRP A 603 19.69 11.19 0.38
CA TRP A 603 18.95 12.25 1.05
C TRP A 603 18.67 13.40 0.10
N LEU A 604 17.48 13.96 0.22
CA LEU A 604 17.09 15.21 -0.40
C LEU A 604 16.96 16.27 0.69
N VAL A 605 17.78 17.31 0.61
CA VAL A 605 17.71 18.46 1.50
C VAL A 605 17.53 19.70 0.64
N GLN A 606 16.45 20.45 0.86
CA GLN A 606 16.12 21.65 0.11
C GLN A 606 15.96 22.84 1.04
N LEU A 607 16.45 24.01 0.62
CA LEU A 607 16.30 25.27 1.31
C LEU A 607 15.34 26.17 0.53
N ILE A 608 14.27 26.59 1.19
CA ILE A 608 13.30 27.57 0.71
C ILE A 608 13.51 28.87 1.49
N LEU A 609 13.86 29.96 0.81
CA LEU A 609 14.04 31.28 1.40
C LEU A 609 12.85 32.18 1.06
N PHE A 610 12.25 32.77 2.08
CA PHE A 610 11.14 33.71 1.94
C PHE A 610 11.66 35.15 2.09
N GLY A 611 12.11 35.71 0.97
CA GLY A 611 12.58 37.09 0.86
C GLY A 611 11.67 37.94 -0.04
N PRO A 612 12.20 39.03 -0.63
CA PRO A 612 11.47 39.80 -1.66
C PRO A 612 11.06 38.95 -2.86
N ASP A 613 11.89 37.96 -3.19
CA ASP A 613 11.60 36.89 -4.13
C ASP A 613 11.80 35.57 -3.37
N THR A 614 10.85 34.64 -3.47
CA THR A 614 11.01 33.29 -2.93
C THR A 614 12.01 32.52 -3.77
N THR A 615 12.97 31.85 -3.13
CA THR A 615 13.98 31.03 -3.83
C THR A 615 14.06 29.65 -3.22
N VAL A 616 14.35 28.67 -4.08
CA VAL A 616 14.46 27.26 -3.72
C VAL A 616 15.83 26.79 -4.17
N GLN A 617 16.55 26.09 -3.29
CA GLN A 617 17.87 25.54 -3.57
C GLN A 617 17.98 24.11 -3.05
N ARG A 618 18.39 23.17 -3.91
CA ARG A 618 18.84 21.84 -3.46
C ARG A 618 20.22 21.96 -2.83
N LEU A 619 20.37 21.44 -1.62
CA LEU A 619 21.60 21.48 -0.86
C LEU A 619 22.42 20.21 -1.18
N GLU A 620 23.52 20.38 -1.91
CA GLU A 620 24.40 19.25 -2.30
C GLU A 620 25.10 18.66 -1.08
N LEU A 621 24.97 17.35 -0.91
CA LEU A 621 25.62 16.57 0.14
C LEU A 621 26.95 15.97 -0.35
N ASP A 622 27.88 15.77 0.59
CA ASP A 622 29.09 14.99 0.38
C ASP A 622 28.75 13.49 0.19
N GLU A 623 29.70 12.71 -0.36
CA GLU A 623 29.51 11.26 -0.61
C GLU A 623 29.12 10.48 0.66
N ASP A 624 29.49 10.96 1.84
CA ASP A 624 29.13 10.38 3.12
C ASP A 624 27.78 10.88 3.66
N GLN A 625 26.93 11.54 2.85
CA GLN A 625 25.62 12.06 3.25
C GLN A 625 25.71 13.12 4.37
N THR A 626 26.71 13.99 4.32
CA THR A 626 26.83 15.17 5.19
C THR A 626 26.85 16.46 4.40
N GLY A 627 26.56 17.58 5.07
CA GLY A 627 26.70 18.89 4.44
C GLY A 627 26.71 20.02 5.45
N GLU A 628 27.26 21.16 5.03
CA GLU A 628 27.30 22.40 5.80
C GLU A 628 26.99 23.59 4.88
N TRP A 629 25.99 24.40 5.26
CA TRP A 629 25.59 25.57 4.47
C TRP A 629 25.34 26.79 5.36
N VAL A 630 25.54 27.97 4.79
CA VAL A 630 25.17 29.24 5.41
C VAL A 630 23.82 29.68 4.85
N ILE A 631 22.81 29.74 5.70
CA ILE A 631 21.47 30.25 5.38
C ILE A 631 21.52 31.76 5.52
N PRO A 632 21.34 32.54 4.43
CA PRO A 632 21.62 33.97 4.40
C PRO A 632 20.46 34.81 4.94
N LEU A 633 19.96 34.50 6.14
CA LEU A 633 18.92 35.32 6.78
C LEU A 633 19.43 36.73 7.12
N ASP A 634 18.59 37.73 6.88
CA ASP A 634 18.86 39.13 7.15
C ASP A 634 17.54 39.91 7.38
N GLY A 635 17.60 41.25 7.44
CA GLY A 635 16.41 42.07 7.66
C GLY A 635 15.41 42.14 6.49
N ASN A 636 15.72 41.55 5.33
CA ASN A 636 14.80 41.44 4.18
C ASN A 636 14.35 39.99 3.91
N THR A 637 15.11 39.00 4.38
CA THR A 637 14.81 37.56 4.30
C THR A 637 14.93 36.99 5.71
N ASP A 638 13.84 37.01 6.47
CA ASP A 638 13.82 36.66 7.89
C ASP A 638 13.22 35.28 8.18
N ARG A 639 12.79 34.56 7.13
CA ARG A 639 12.19 33.23 7.20
C ARG A 639 12.81 32.30 6.14
N ALA A 640 13.11 31.07 6.57
CA ALA A 640 13.49 29.97 5.70
C ALA A 640 12.75 28.69 6.11
N VAL A 641 12.59 27.76 5.19
CA VAL A 641 12.17 26.38 5.48
C VAL A 641 13.21 25.43 4.89
N ILE A 642 13.60 24.42 5.66
CA ILE A 642 14.38 23.29 5.19
C ILE A 642 13.42 22.12 5.02
N ALA A 643 13.36 21.54 3.83
CA ALA A 643 12.67 20.27 3.58
C ALA A 643 13.71 19.14 3.57
N ILE A 644 13.44 18.05 4.29
CA ILE A 644 14.33 16.88 4.41
C ILE A 644 13.53 15.62 4.06
N SER A 645 14.04 14.82 3.12
CA SER A 645 13.46 13.54 2.72
C SER A 645 14.52 12.44 2.62
N GLY A 646 14.16 11.22 3.05
CA GLY A 646 14.93 10.01 2.79
C GLY A 646 14.61 9.46 1.40
N LEU A 647 15.63 8.98 0.68
CA LEU A 647 15.49 8.40 -0.66
C LEU A 647 16.23 7.07 -0.74
N ALA A 648 15.56 5.99 -0.37
CA ALA A 648 16.01 4.63 -0.60
C ALA A 648 14.90 3.83 -1.29
N PRO A 649 15.21 3.13 -2.39
CA PRO A 649 14.19 2.42 -3.15
C PRO A 649 13.64 1.25 -2.34
N VAL A 650 12.35 0.97 -2.52
CA VAL A 650 11.66 -0.24 -2.07
C VAL A 650 11.61 -0.47 -0.54
N THR A 651 12.50 0.07 0.28
CA THR A 651 12.44 -0.17 1.73
C THR A 651 11.35 0.65 2.42
N THR A 652 10.75 0.07 3.46
CA THR A 652 9.88 0.77 4.43
C THR A 652 10.62 1.11 5.73
N GLU A 653 11.92 0.79 5.80
CA GLU A 653 12.76 1.14 6.92
C GLU A 653 12.99 2.66 6.99
N ILE A 654 12.82 3.20 8.20
CA ILE A 654 12.87 4.63 8.47
C ILE A 654 14.32 5.15 8.38
N ALA A 655 14.52 6.33 7.79
CA ALA A 655 15.83 6.97 7.62
C ALA A 655 16.21 7.86 8.82
N PRO A 656 17.29 7.57 9.57
CA PRO A 656 17.77 8.40 10.67
C PRO A 656 18.67 9.56 10.21
N TYR A 657 18.49 10.77 10.75
CA TYR A 657 19.35 11.92 10.51
C TYR A 657 19.56 12.82 11.73
N ASN A 658 20.58 13.67 11.64
CA ASN A 658 20.88 14.75 12.58
C ASN A 658 21.00 16.08 11.84
N TYR A 659 20.62 17.16 12.51
CA TYR A 659 20.98 18.51 12.10
C TYR A 659 21.39 19.39 13.28
N GLU A 660 22.26 20.36 12.98
CA GLU A 660 22.67 21.41 13.91
C GLU A 660 22.50 22.77 13.24
N ILE A 661 21.95 23.73 13.97
CA ILE A 661 21.75 25.11 13.48
C ILE A 661 22.31 26.07 14.51
N SER A 662 23.15 27.01 14.06
CA SER A 662 23.78 28.01 14.92
C SER A 662 23.91 29.36 14.23
N GLU A 663 23.85 30.46 14.99
CA GLU A 663 24.19 31.79 14.46
C GLU A 663 25.68 31.84 14.08
N GLN A 664 25.98 32.53 12.98
CA GLN A 664 27.35 32.75 12.51
C GLN A 664 28.14 33.81 13.31
#